data_AF-A0A2T6DM80-F1
#
_entry.id   AF-A0A2T6DM80-F1
#
_cell.length_a   1.000
_cell.length_b   1.000
_cell.length_c   1.000
_cell.angle_alpha   90.00
_cell.angle_beta   90.00
_cell.angle_gamma   90.00
#
_symmetry.space_group_name_H-M   'P 1'
#
loop_
_entity.id
_entity.type
_entity.pdbx_description
1 polymer ?
#
loop_
_entity_poly.entity_id
_entity_poly.type
_entity_poly.pdbx_seq_one_letter_code
_entity_poly.pdbx_strand_id
1 'polypeptide(L)'
;MKQPVLIVTLILGVLGFYYSQRHAEPELVSAPGARSVPVTSLVYLALPEASENVVNSTVSVPAAGSAAPAKAAAAKVAQTSAPAHAAQAAEAKLAQATAPPADSGTGKFVAPDVSFAYFAADKLSLPAAERVALATGLSDQVRVLAEPNGKDAVTAARLLSIALRLDPSNRGAVLTSGRLKRGLPLPATPETPAAKAFAQQLMGIHKKLLPANTDDAKLAGCLLDLASTLDPGSDDILFALETQKPGDKPDWAKLTLPASGSATAATAPAVTPASTSTAPTAASTAPPPPLPTGMSEMVKIKGLVVSELLEGELSGKVMEIIANRTVAADLTVKVNGPVADDMSTSLEEAKRLVLSRPLAGQAKGAVTVSFDNKYSKKAGGSAGTAFAVALTALLEGITIDQAFAMTGDITVDGKVRKIGGVAAKIEGAVIDKCKVVAVPEENSEDVTDMVLLTSPNSLTQIQIFSIPTFDSALALARTDRPKELAEAMAEFNKAAIEIGPAVTPLMVNRSRAKLENVLKLAPNHLSAKYLLQLADNRFPTRLSLLTAVERIFSAARPILIIRSNERQVYHFSSQTYRRVISNLKRLERMLPREAEGVYFTTLALVGAVEDFDTFYENVPSIADSNTLTAYVQRYHSDAGRLSRLENLVKQFMNLSKATEKLITDTDLVKKLWR
;
A
#
# COMPACT_ATOMS: atom_id res chain seq x y z
N MET A 1 21.77 1.09 -0.55
CA MET A 1 21.76 0.10 0.54
C MET A 1 23.19 -0.17 1.03
N LYS A 2 23.78 0.73 1.84
CA LYS A 2 25.07 0.49 2.53
C LYS A 2 24.87 -0.09 3.95
N GLN A 3 23.64 -0.16 4.44
CA GLN A 3 23.33 -0.51 5.83
C GLN A 3 23.59 -1.96 6.26
N PRO A 4 23.33 -3.03 5.47
CA PRO A 4 23.64 -4.38 5.96
C PRO A 4 25.15 -4.62 6.07
N VAL A 5 25.95 -3.98 5.20
CA VAL A 5 27.43 -4.00 5.30
C VAL A 5 27.91 -3.17 6.49
N LEU A 6 27.31 -1.99 6.72
CA LEU A 6 27.67 -1.10 7.85
C LEU A 6 27.39 -1.75 9.22
N ILE A 7 26.25 -2.42 9.35
CA ILE A 7 25.84 -3.14 10.57
C ILE A 7 26.80 -4.29 10.85
N VAL A 8 27.23 -5.03 9.82
CA VAL A 8 28.17 -6.14 9.95
C VAL A 8 29.59 -5.67 10.29
N THR A 9 30.07 -4.56 9.72
CA THR A 9 31.37 -3.96 10.10
C THR A 9 31.37 -3.51 11.56
N LEU A 10 30.25 -3.00 12.06
CA LEU A 10 30.09 -2.62 13.46
C LEU A 10 30.03 -3.86 14.38
N ILE A 11 29.30 -4.90 14.00
CA ILE A 11 29.15 -6.13 14.81
C ILE A 11 30.45 -6.96 14.84
N LEU A 12 31.10 -7.18 13.68
CA LEU A 12 32.41 -7.83 13.62
C LEU A 12 33.51 -6.98 14.26
N GLY A 13 33.41 -5.65 14.16
CA GLY A 13 34.31 -4.72 14.84
C GLY A 13 34.16 -4.76 16.37
N VAL A 14 32.93 -4.84 16.87
CA VAL A 14 32.65 -4.99 18.31
C VAL A 14 33.07 -6.37 18.81
N LEU A 15 32.80 -7.45 18.07
CA LEU A 15 33.26 -8.80 18.39
C LEU A 15 34.80 -8.89 18.38
N GLY A 16 35.46 -8.30 17.38
CA GLY A 16 36.93 -8.22 17.30
C GLY A 16 37.55 -7.38 18.42
N PHE A 17 36.90 -6.27 18.81
CA PHE A 17 37.32 -5.43 19.93
C PHE A 17 37.24 -6.19 21.27
N TYR A 18 36.15 -6.92 21.52
CA TYR A 18 36.00 -7.74 22.73
C TYR A 18 36.95 -8.94 22.74
N TYR A 19 37.26 -9.53 21.59
CA TYR A 19 38.25 -10.59 21.47
C TYR A 19 39.68 -10.08 21.75
N SER A 20 40.02 -8.89 21.25
CA SER A 20 41.31 -8.23 21.49
C SER A 20 41.51 -7.80 22.94
N GLN A 21 40.45 -7.40 23.65
CA GLN A 21 40.50 -7.05 25.08
C GLN A 21 40.71 -8.26 26.00
N ARG A 22 40.31 -9.47 25.57
CA ARG A 22 40.48 -10.71 26.34
C ARG A 22 41.87 -11.37 26.22
N HIS A 23 42.67 -10.97 25.23
CA HIS A 23 43.99 -11.56 24.96
C HIS A 23 45.17 -10.60 25.17
N ALA A 24 44.95 -9.46 25.83
CA ALA A 24 46.04 -8.63 26.34
C ALA A 24 46.60 -9.25 27.63
N GLU A 25 47.64 -10.07 27.52
CA GLU A 25 48.41 -10.53 28.68
C GLU A 25 49.19 -9.37 29.33
N PRO A 26 49.36 -9.33 30.66
CA PRO A 26 50.20 -8.34 31.32
C PRO A 26 51.69 -8.70 31.12
N GLU A 27 52.45 -7.81 30.47
CA GLU A 27 53.90 -7.94 30.35
C GLU A 27 54.56 -8.00 31.74
N LEU A 28 55.16 -9.15 32.06
CA LEU A 28 56.10 -9.34 33.15
C LEU A 28 57.54 -9.13 32.64
N VAL A 29 58.34 -8.55 33.52
CA VAL A 29 59.71 -8.06 33.36
C VAL A 29 60.69 -9.10 32.77
N SER A 30 61.66 -8.56 32.03
CA SER A 30 62.66 -9.15 31.13
C SER A 30 63.63 -10.23 31.67
N ALA A 31 63.99 -11.18 30.79
CA ALA A 31 65.35 -11.70 30.60
C ALA A 31 65.48 -12.34 29.19
N PRO A 32 66.65 -12.29 28.51
CA PRO A 32 66.73 -12.44 27.06
C PRO A 32 67.00 -13.88 26.60
N GLY A 33 66.34 -14.27 25.51
CA GLY A 33 66.85 -15.32 24.61
C GLY A 33 65.87 -16.44 24.28
N ALA A 34 64.97 -16.20 23.31
CA ALA A 34 64.59 -17.19 22.29
C ALA A 34 63.62 -16.56 21.26
N ARG A 35 63.74 -17.02 20.02
CA ARG A 35 63.12 -16.52 18.79
C ARG A 35 61.58 -16.64 18.76
N SER A 36 60.91 -15.64 18.18
CA SER A 36 59.84 -15.87 17.19
C SER A 36 59.53 -14.60 16.38
N VAL A 37 59.43 -14.77 15.06
CA VAL A 37 59.18 -13.75 14.04
C VAL A 37 57.68 -13.39 14.01
N PRO A 38 57.29 -12.09 13.96
CA PRO A 38 55.92 -11.72 13.60
C PRO A 38 55.81 -11.40 12.10
N VAL A 39 54.83 -12.01 11.44
CA VAL A 39 54.38 -11.63 10.10
C VAL A 39 53.39 -10.47 10.24
N THR A 40 53.83 -9.31 9.77
CA THR A 40 53.03 -8.10 9.56
C THR A 40 52.43 -8.09 8.16
N SER A 41 51.38 -7.27 7.98
CA SER A 41 50.95 -6.60 6.73
C SER A 41 49.84 -7.29 5.91
N LEU A 42 48.83 -6.62 5.35
CA LEU A 42 48.39 -5.21 5.22
C LEU A 42 46.91 -5.29 4.75
N VAL A 43 46.02 -4.29 4.86
CA VAL A 43 45.90 -3.14 3.95
C VAL A 43 44.98 -2.08 4.58
N TYR A 44 45.48 -0.84 4.58
CA TYR A 44 44.81 0.42 4.89
C TYR A 44 44.58 1.18 3.58
N LEU A 45 43.46 1.90 3.43
CA LEU A 45 43.23 3.04 2.50
C LEU A 45 41.94 3.75 2.95
N ALA A 46 42.02 4.81 3.75
CA ALA A 46 42.14 6.24 3.39
C ALA A 46 40.79 6.96 3.25
N LEU A 47 40.48 7.87 4.20
CA LEU A 47 39.59 9.02 4.03
C LEU A 47 40.16 10.22 4.83
N PRO A 48 40.00 11.46 4.35
CA PRO A 48 40.81 12.62 4.75
C PRO A 48 40.29 13.41 5.96
N GLU A 49 41.15 14.33 6.37
CA GLU A 49 41.26 15.14 7.59
C GLU A 49 40.10 16.09 7.94
N ALA A 50 40.20 16.56 9.18
CA ALA A 50 39.32 17.40 9.97
C ALA A 50 39.41 18.91 9.68
N SER A 51 38.47 19.66 10.25
CA SER A 51 38.72 20.96 10.93
C SER A 51 37.48 21.30 11.79
N GLU A 52 37.56 21.15 13.11
CA GLU A 52 37.76 22.23 14.09
C GLU A 52 36.55 23.16 14.29
N ASN A 53 35.94 23.10 15.48
CA ASN A 53 35.99 24.24 16.39
C ASN A 53 35.60 23.85 17.83
N VAL A 54 36.54 24.15 18.72
CA VAL A 54 36.48 24.15 20.19
C VAL A 54 35.62 25.34 20.66
N VAL A 55 34.90 25.22 21.78
CA VAL A 55 34.89 26.17 22.94
C VAL A 55 34.02 25.57 24.07
N ASN A 56 34.68 25.30 25.22
CA ASN A 56 34.31 25.52 26.65
C ASN A 56 32.82 25.68 27.04
N SER A 57 32.30 25.22 28.18
CA SER A 57 32.90 25.13 29.53
C SER A 57 31.93 24.51 30.56
N THR A 58 32.53 23.86 31.57
CA THR A 58 32.19 23.84 33.02
C THR A 58 30.87 23.24 33.54
N VAL A 59 30.99 22.00 34.05
CA VAL A 59 30.83 21.57 35.47
C VAL A 59 29.78 22.26 36.35
N SER A 60 28.82 21.50 36.88
CA SER A 60 28.68 21.24 38.35
C SER A 60 27.52 20.28 38.70
N VAL A 61 27.81 19.38 39.65
CA VAL A 61 26.91 18.44 40.36
C VAL A 61 26.87 18.90 41.83
N PRO A 62 25.73 18.79 42.54
CA PRO A 62 25.58 17.80 43.65
C PRO A 62 24.18 17.14 43.65
N ALA A 63 24.01 15.83 43.80
CA ALA A 63 24.16 14.96 44.98
C ALA A 63 23.04 15.08 46.06
N ALA A 64 22.14 14.08 46.04
CA ALA A 64 21.60 13.24 47.12
C ALA A 64 20.75 13.79 48.31
N GLY A 65 19.67 13.05 48.62
CA GLY A 65 18.95 13.01 49.91
C GLY A 65 17.46 12.67 49.74
N SER A 66 17.02 11.40 49.69
CA SER A 66 16.66 10.52 50.82
C SER A 66 15.35 10.88 51.56
N ALA A 67 14.36 9.98 51.46
CA ALA A 67 13.45 9.46 52.50
C ALA A 67 11.93 9.58 52.23
N ALA A 68 11.27 8.41 52.18
CA ALA A 68 9.82 8.18 52.32
C ALA A 68 9.48 7.91 53.82
N PRO A 69 8.29 7.40 54.24
CA PRO A 69 6.95 7.27 53.62
C PRO A 69 5.76 7.62 54.58
N ALA A 70 4.52 7.43 54.07
CA ALA A 70 3.38 6.72 54.72
C ALA A 70 2.10 7.47 55.16
N LYS A 71 0.96 6.86 54.74
CA LYS A 71 -0.40 6.78 55.36
C LYS A 71 -1.27 8.05 55.40
N ALA A 72 -2.60 8.02 55.42
CA ALA A 72 -3.70 7.08 55.12
C ALA A 72 -5.01 7.84 55.48
N ALA A 73 -6.17 7.23 55.20
CA ALA A 73 -7.55 7.61 55.59
C ALA A 73 -8.25 8.64 54.65
N ALA A 74 -9.35 8.37 53.94
CA ALA A 74 -10.60 7.61 54.16
C ALA A 74 -11.70 8.38 54.93
N ALA A 75 -12.76 8.78 54.21
CA ALA A 75 -14.18 8.87 54.60
C ALA A 75 -15.01 9.16 53.31
N LYS A 76 -15.90 8.29 52.77
CA LYS A 76 -17.29 7.93 53.18
C LYS A 76 -18.17 9.17 53.44
N VAL A 77 -19.41 9.38 52.98
CA VAL A 77 -20.60 8.60 52.53
C VAL A 77 -21.62 9.66 52.01
N ALA A 78 -22.38 9.50 50.91
CA ALA A 78 -23.77 9.01 50.82
C ALA A 78 -24.26 9.32 49.37
N GLN A 79 -24.75 8.41 48.53
CA GLN A 79 -26.11 7.81 48.46
C GLN A 79 -27.30 8.79 48.49
N THR A 80 -28.00 8.93 47.35
CA THR A 80 -29.47 8.85 47.16
C THR A 80 -29.79 9.02 45.65
N SER A 81 -30.16 7.95 44.96
CA SER A 81 -31.54 7.54 44.58
C SER A 81 -32.09 8.23 43.32
N ALA A 82 -32.30 7.42 42.26
CA ALA A 82 -33.17 7.71 41.12
C ALA A 82 -34.66 7.81 41.56
N PRO A 83 -35.57 8.31 40.69
CA PRO A 83 -36.23 7.36 39.79
C PRO A 83 -36.58 7.91 38.38
N ALA A 84 -36.81 6.96 37.47
CA ALA A 84 -37.46 7.14 36.18
C ALA A 84 -38.99 7.26 36.34
N HIS A 85 -39.64 8.16 35.59
CA HIS A 85 -40.87 7.95 34.79
C HIS A 85 -41.54 9.29 34.42
N ALA A 86 -41.44 9.67 33.15
CA ALA A 86 -42.40 10.49 32.38
C ALA A 86 -41.93 10.43 30.90
N ALA A 87 -42.21 9.35 30.15
CA ALA A 87 -43.44 9.12 29.41
C ALA A 87 -43.90 10.34 28.57
N GLN A 88 -43.61 10.27 27.27
CA GLN A 88 -44.54 10.59 26.18
C GLN A 88 -45.40 11.85 26.35
N ALA A 89 -44.82 13.02 26.04
CA ALA A 89 -45.58 14.19 25.58
C ALA A 89 -44.64 15.27 25.01
N ALA A 90 -43.98 15.02 23.87
CA ALA A 90 -43.43 16.09 23.01
C ALA A 90 -43.02 15.61 21.60
N GLU A 91 -43.49 14.46 21.11
CA GLU A 91 -43.60 14.22 19.67
C GLU A 91 -44.82 14.98 19.15
N ALA A 92 -44.67 16.29 18.93
CA ALA A 92 -45.51 17.13 18.04
C ALA A 92 -45.25 18.63 18.32
N LYS A 93 -44.00 19.09 18.23
CA LYS A 93 -43.66 20.52 18.02
C LYS A 93 -42.14 20.72 17.85
N LEU A 94 -41.57 20.17 16.78
CA LEU A 94 -40.37 20.75 16.12
C LEU A 94 -40.22 20.24 14.68
N ALA A 95 -41.33 20.23 13.94
CA ALA A 95 -41.27 20.38 12.50
C ALA A 95 -41.15 21.88 12.21
N GLN A 96 -40.18 22.26 11.37
CA GLN A 96 -39.82 23.62 10.95
C GLN A 96 -38.79 24.37 11.82
N ALA A 97 -37.50 24.08 11.58
CA ALA A 97 -36.47 25.10 11.50
C ALA A 97 -35.42 24.65 10.46
N THR A 98 -35.56 25.27 9.29
CA THR A 98 -34.67 25.33 8.11
C THR A 98 -33.22 24.86 8.26
N ALA A 99 -32.86 23.88 7.43
CA ALA A 99 -31.49 23.53 7.07
C ALA A 99 -30.76 24.71 6.37
N PRO A 100 -29.45 24.90 6.55
CA PRO A 100 -28.66 25.81 5.72
C PRO A 100 -28.55 25.26 4.28
N PRO A 101 -28.46 26.12 3.25
CA PRO A 101 -28.68 25.73 1.87
C PRO A 101 -27.55 24.84 1.34
N ALA A 102 -27.94 23.90 0.49
CA ALA A 102 -27.03 23.10 -0.32
C ALA A 102 -26.32 24.03 -1.32
N ASP A 103 -25.01 24.19 -1.17
CA ASP A 103 -24.22 24.98 -2.11
C ASP A 103 -23.74 24.10 -3.28
N SER A 104 -24.28 24.44 -4.45
CA SER A 104 -23.92 23.95 -5.76
C SER A 104 -22.66 24.65 -6.26
N GLY A 105 -21.60 23.90 -6.60
CA GLY A 105 -20.44 24.49 -7.28
C GLY A 105 -19.30 23.51 -7.49
N THR A 106 -18.80 23.43 -8.72
CA THR A 106 -17.60 22.69 -9.16
C THR A 106 -16.44 22.80 -8.15
N GLY A 107 -16.12 21.72 -7.43
CA GLY A 107 -15.20 21.72 -6.29
C GLY A 107 -13.70 21.86 -6.64
N LYS A 108 -13.31 22.96 -7.28
CA LYS A 108 -11.91 23.36 -7.45
C LYS A 108 -11.46 24.20 -6.25
N PHE A 109 -10.21 24.00 -5.80
CA PHE A 109 -9.58 24.82 -4.77
C PHE A 109 -9.59 26.31 -5.15
N VAL A 110 -10.13 27.14 -4.25
CA VAL A 110 -10.05 28.60 -4.34
C VAL A 110 -9.04 29.07 -3.31
N ALA A 111 -8.07 29.85 -3.77
CA ALA A 111 -7.06 30.36 -2.85
C ALA A 111 -7.66 31.41 -1.90
N PRO A 112 -7.25 31.40 -0.63
CA PRO A 112 -7.74 32.37 0.34
C PRO A 112 -7.25 33.77 -0.03
N ASP A 113 -8.16 34.75 0.09
CA ASP A 113 -7.76 36.15 0.07
C ASP A 113 -7.02 36.46 1.37
N VAL A 114 -5.79 36.97 1.26
CA VAL A 114 -4.93 37.35 2.39
C VAL A 114 -4.80 38.86 2.54
N SER A 115 -5.46 39.65 1.68
CA SER A 115 -5.47 41.11 1.75
C SER A 115 -6.24 41.65 2.97
N PHE A 116 -7.23 40.88 3.44
CA PHE A 116 -8.01 41.20 4.62
C PHE A 116 -7.31 40.76 5.91
N ALA A 117 -6.86 41.73 6.71
CA ALA A 117 -6.25 41.50 8.02
C ALA A 117 -7.32 41.15 9.08
N TYR A 118 -7.57 39.86 9.29
CA TYR A 118 -8.59 39.37 10.25
C TYR A 118 -8.15 39.51 11.72
N PHE A 119 -6.87 39.25 11.98
CA PHE A 119 -6.16 39.53 13.22
C PHE A 119 -4.79 40.12 12.89
N ALA A 120 -4.23 40.92 13.79
CA ALA A 120 -2.90 41.50 13.65
C ALA A 120 -1.86 40.53 14.23
N ALA A 121 -1.06 39.89 13.37
CA ALA A 121 -0.12 38.85 13.80
C ALA A 121 0.91 39.35 14.82
N ASP A 122 1.29 40.62 14.76
CA ASP A 122 2.17 41.34 15.69
C ASP A 122 1.55 41.56 17.08
N LYS A 123 0.22 41.55 17.20
CA LYS A 123 -0.52 41.72 18.46
C LYS A 123 -0.89 40.41 19.15
N LEU A 124 -0.56 39.27 18.54
CA LEU A 124 -0.81 37.96 19.14
C LEU A 124 0.12 37.73 20.32
N SER A 125 -0.41 37.13 21.40
CA SER A 125 0.38 36.73 22.57
C SER A 125 1.34 35.56 22.27
N LEU A 126 1.24 34.96 21.07
CA LEU A 126 2.16 33.91 20.60
C LEU A 126 3.51 34.49 20.16
N PRO A 127 4.64 33.95 20.66
CA PRO A 127 5.98 34.30 20.20
C PRO A 127 6.16 34.10 18.70
N ALA A 128 6.99 34.92 18.05
CA ALA A 128 7.25 34.84 16.61
C ALA A 128 7.69 33.43 16.15
N ALA A 129 8.50 32.73 16.95
CA ALA A 129 8.92 31.36 16.66
C ALA A 129 7.74 30.36 16.67
N GLU A 130 6.80 30.50 17.61
CA GLU A 130 5.59 29.65 17.67
C GLU A 130 4.64 29.96 16.51
N ARG A 131 4.54 31.23 16.06
CA ARG A 131 3.74 31.61 14.89
C ARG A 131 4.27 31.00 13.59
N VAL A 132 5.59 31.00 13.40
CA VAL A 132 6.25 30.38 12.23
C VAL A 132 6.09 28.86 12.26
N ALA A 133 6.23 28.22 13.43
CA ALA A 133 6.02 26.79 13.58
C ALA A 133 4.56 26.39 13.29
N LEU A 134 3.60 27.17 13.78
CA LEU A 134 2.18 26.96 13.52
C LEU A 134 1.84 27.13 12.02
N ALA A 135 2.35 28.19 11.37
CA ALA A 135 2.16 28.40 9.94
C ALA A 135 2.72 27.24 9.09
N THR A 136 3.89 26.73 9.47
CA THR A 136 4.52 25.57 8.82
C THR A 136 3.69 24.31 9.02
N GLY A 137 3.26 24.02 10.25
CA GLY A 137 2.42 22.87 10.57
C GLY A 137 1.07 22.89 9.85
N LEU A 138 0.42 24.06 9.76
CA LEU A 138 -0.83 24.24 9.00
C LEU A 138 -0.62 23.98 7.50
N SER A 139 0.48 24.46 6.93
CA SER A 139 0.84 24.17 5.52
C SER A 139 1.12 22.69 5.29
N ASP A 140 1.82 22.03 6.20
CA ASP A 140 2.15 20.61 6.06
C ASP A 140 0.91 19.72 6.18
N GLN A 141 -0.06 20.08 7.04
CA GLN A 141 -1.35 19.39 7.08
C GLN A 141 -2.14 19.51 5.77
N VAL A 142 -2.03 20.62 5.05
CA VAL A 142 -2.65 20.76 3.72
C VAL A 142 -2.06 19.74 2.72
N ARG A 143 -0.77 19.39 2.88
CA ARG A 143 -0.11 18.38 2.03
C ARG A 143 -0.57 16.96 2.34
N VAL A 144 -1.06 16.70 3.56
CA VAL A 144 -1.66 15.42 3.95
C VAL A 144 -3.01 15.19 3.26
N LEU A 145 -3.74 16.26 2.93
CA LEU A 145 -5.07 16.17 2.30
C LEU A 145 -5.06 15.69 0.83
N ALA A 146 -3.89 15.46 0.21
CA ALA A 146 -3.66 14.86 -1.12
C ALA A 146 -4.71 15.23 -2.20
N GLU A 147 -4.40 16.24 -3.04
CA GLU A 147 -5.30 16.78 -4.09
C GLU A 147 -6.71 17.16 -3.58
N PRO A 148 -6.79 18.21 -2.72
CA PRO A 148 -8.01 18.52 -2.00
C PRO A 148 -9.15 18.92 -2.97
N ASN A 149 -10.24 18.15 -2.95
CA ASN A 149 -11.46 18.34 -3.76
C ASN A 149 -12.70 18.45 -2.86
N GLY A 150 -13.68 19.28 -3.24
CA GLY A 150 -14.92 19.42 -2.46
C GLY A 150 -14.67 19.91 -1.02
N LYS A 151 -15.01 19.10 0.00
CA LYS A 151 -14.83 19.47 1.42
C LYS A 151 -13.35 19.65 1.79
N ASP A 152 -12.46 18.85 1.22
CA ASP A 152 -11.03 18.94 1.50
C ASP A 152 -10.43 20.20 0.87
N ALA A 153 -10.97 20.68 -0.25
CA ALA A 153 -10.61 21.96 -0.86
C ALA A 153 -10.95 23.14 0.05
N VAL A 154 -12.10 23.07 0.74
CA VAL A 154 -12.51 24.06 1.74
C VAL A 154 -11.59 24.00 2.96
N THR A 155 -11.29 22.81 3.49
CA THR A 155 -10.37 22.64 4.62
C THR A 155 -8.96 23.13 4.29
N ALA A 156 -8.45 22.82 3.09
CA ALA A 156 -7.17 23.30 2.61
C ALA A 156 -7.13 24.83 2.49
N ALA A 157 -8.21 25.45 2.00
CA ALA A 157 -8.33 26.91 1.93
C ALA A 157 -8.34 27.55 3.32
N ARG A 158 -9.03 26.95 4.30
CA ARG A 158 -9.06 27.41 5.71
C ARG A 158 -7.70 27.28 6.40
N LEU A 159 -7.01 26.16 6.23
CA LEU A 159 -5.66 25.96 6.79
C LEU A 159 -4.66 26.96 6.20
N LEU A 160 -4.68 27.16 4.88
CA LEU A 160 -3.81 28.12 4.20
C LEU A 160 -4.16 29.58 4.51
N SER A 161 -5.44 29.90 4.77
CA SER A 161 -5.86 31.26 5.10
C SER A 161 -5.29 31.75 6.42
N ILE A 162 -5.16 30.84 7.40
CA ILE A 162 -4.53 31.12 8.70
C ILE A 162 -3.00 31.06 8.59
N ALA A 163 -2.44 30.08 7.89
CA ALA A 163 -0.98 29.94 7.73
C ALA A 163 -0.34 31.19 7.10
N LEU A 164 -0.92 31.71 6.02
CA LEU A 164 -0.41 32.90 5.30
C LEU A 164 -0.62 34.21 6.07
N ARG A 165 -1.52 34.25 7.07
CA ARG A 165 -1.74 35.40 7.95
C ARG A 165 -0.80 35.40 9.16
N LEU A 166 -0.42 34.22 9.64
CA LEU A 166 0.56 34.07 10.72
C LEU A 166 1.99 34.38 10.24
N ASP A 167 2.33 33.92 9.03
CA ASP A 167 3.62 34.17 8.39
C ASP A 167 3.45 34.26 6.86
N PRO A 168 3.35 35.47 6.29
CA PRO A 168 3.24 35.69 4.85
C PRO A 168 4.46 35.20 4.05
N SER A 169 5.62 35.07 4.70
CA SER A 169 6.88 34.65 4.10
C SER A 169 7.11 33.13 4.16
N ASN A 170 6.18 32.38 4.75
CA ASN A 170 6.31 30.95 4.93
C ASN A 170 6.38 30.22 3.57
N ARG A 171 7.59 29.75 3.23
CA ARG A 171 7.87 29.06 1.96
C ARG A 171 6.93 27.87 1.74
N GLY A 172 6.60 27.15 2.81
CA GLY A 172 5.69 26.01 2.76
C GLY A 172 4.30 26.43 2.30
N ALA A 173 3.67 27.36 3.01
CA ALA A 173 2.32 27.82 2.74
C ALA A 173 2.18 28.49 1.36
N VAL A 174 3.16 29.30 0.96
CA VAL A 174 3.18 29.99 -0.34
C VAL A 174 3.28 29.01 -1.50
N LEU A 175 4.18 28.02 -1.41
CA LEU A 175 4.33 27.00 -2.45
C LEU A 175 3.13 26.06 -2.51
N THR A 176 2.59 25.66 -1.35
CA THR A 176 1.40 24.79 -1.27
C THR A 176 0.18 25.50 -1.88
N SER A 177 -0.09 26.75 -1.50
CA SER A 177 -1.16 27.57 -2.09
C SER A 177 -0.95 27.79 -3.60
N GLY A 178 0.28 28.12 -4.02
CA GLY A 178 0.62 28.33 -5.42
C GLY A 178 0.51 27.09 -6.30
N ARG A 179 0.76 25.89 -5.75
CA ARG A 179 0.56 24.62 -6.46
C ARG A 179 -0.92 24.28 -6.60
N LEU A 180 -1.68 24.41 -5.50
CA LEU A 180 -3.12 24.17 -5.52
C LEU A 180 -3.87 25.11 -6.47
N LYS A 181 -3.49 26.40 -6.53
CA LYS A 181 -4.02 27.35 -7.54
C LYS A 181 -3.81 26.89 -8.99
N ARG A 182 -2.73 26.17 -9.26
CA ARG A 182 -2.34 25.72 -10.61
C ARG A 182 -2.74 24.27 -10.90
N GLY A 183 -3.43 23.60 -9.97
CA GLY A 183 -3.74 22.17 -10.08
C GLY A 183 -2.50 21.29 -10.13
N LEU A 184 -1.38 21.74 -9.54
CA LEU A 184 -0.13 20.96 -9.48
C LEU A 184 -0.13 20.05 -8.25
N PRO A 185 0.47 18.85 -8.35
CA PRO A 185 0.52 17.91 -7.23
C PRO A 185 1.34 18.48 -6.06
N LEU A 186 0.90 18.17 -4.84
CA LEU A 186 1.60 18.51 -3.61
C LEU A 186 2.67 17.43 -3.31
N PRO A 187 3.89 17.83 -2.91
CA PRO A 187 4.94 16.86 -2.60
C PRO A 187 4.63 16.18 -1.25
N ALA A 188 4.85 14.87 -1.17
CA ALA A 188 4.72 14.13 0.09
C ALA A 188 5.77 14.61 1.11
N THR A 189 5.32 14.96 2.31
CA THR A 189 6.18 15.30 3.44
C THR A 189 6.37 14.07 4.34
N PRO A 190 7.62 13.61 4.57
CA PRO A 190 7.89 12.37 5.29
C PRO A 190 7.62 12.41 6.80
N GLU A 191 7.38 13.59 7.39
CA GLU A 191 7.35 13.79 8.86
C GLU A 191 6.11 14.55 9.38
N THR A 192 4.99 14.57 8.64
CA THR A 192 3.80 15.29 9.12
C THR A 192 3.04 14.48 10.19
N PRO A 193 2.77 15.05 11.38
CA PRO A 193 2.02 14.34 12.42
C PRO A 193 0.61 13.98 11.93
N ALA A 194 0.08 12.83 12.37
CA ALA A 194 -1.28 12.42 12.05
C ALA A 194 -2.30 13.51 12.41
N ALA A 195 -3.36 13.67 11.62
CA ALA A 195 -4.38 14.73 11.80
C ALA A 195 -4.88 14.86 13.25
N LYS A 196 -5.05 13.72 13.94
CA LYS A 196 -5.44 13.65 15.35
C LYS A 196 -4.38 14.22 16.31
N ALA A 197 -3.10 13.89 16.11
CA ALA A 197 -2.01 14.44 16.91
C ALA A 197 -1.87 15.95 16.68
N PHE A 198 -2.06 16.42 15.44
CA PHE A 198 -2.05 17.84 15.12
C PHE A 198 -3.27 18.58 15.70
N ALA A 199 -4.46 17.98 15.71
CA ALA A 199 -5.64 18.54 16.37
C ALA A 199 -5.40 18.76 17.87
N GLN A 200 -4.71 17.84 18.55
CA GLN A 200 -4.29 18.01 19.95
C GLN A 200 -3.28 19.17 20.12
N GLN A 201 -2.36 19.34 19.17
CA GLN A 201 -1.43 20.49 19.17
C GLN A 201 -2.18 21.82 18.99
N LEU A 202 -3.16 21.88 18.07
CA LEU A 202 -4.03 23.05 17.89
C LEU A 202 -4.81 23.37 19.17
N MET A 203 -5.32 22.36 19.87
CA MET A 203 -5.99 22.54 21.16
C MET A 203 -5.06 23.04 22.26
N GLY A 204 -3.79 22.62 22.26
CA GLY A 204 -2.77 23.17 23.15
C GLY A 204 -2.53 24.66 22.93
N ILE A 205 -2.46 25.09 21.66
CA ILE A 205 -2.28 26.49 21.27
C ILE A 205 -3.55 27.30 21.55
N HIS A 206 -4.73 26.75 21.25
CA HIS A 206 -6.03 27.34 21.60
C HIS A 206 -6.08 27.67 23.10
N LYS A 207 -5.77 26.71 23.97
CA LYS A 207 -5.74 26.92 25.43
C LYS A 207 -4.72 27.99 25.88
N LYS A 208 -3.58 28.10 25.20
CA LYS A 208 -2.59 29.18 25.46
C LYS A 208 -3.09 30.58 25.08
N LEU A 209 -4.00 30.66 24.11
CA LEU A 209 -4.59 31.92 23.63
C LEU A 209 -5.83 32.35 24.43
N LEU A 210 -6.38 31.47 25.28
CA LEU A 210 -7.58 31.74 26.09
C LEU A 210 -7.46 32.86 27.14
N PRO A 211 -6.27 33.24 27.66
CA PRO A 211 -6.14 34.43 28.49
C PRO A 211 -5.65 35.63 27.66
N ALA A 212 -6.38 36.07 26.62
CA ALA A 212 -5.87 37.19 25.83
C ALA A 212 -6.87 37.95 24.95
N ASN A 213 -6.33 39.03 24.36
CA ASN A 213 -6.95 40.14 23.64
C ASN A 213 -7.89 39.75 22.47
N THR A 214 -8.49 40.76 21.82
CA THR A 214 -9.44 40.58 20.72
C THR A 214 -8.89 39.82 19.51
N ASP A 215 -7.58 39.81 19.28
CA ASP A 215 -6.95 39.13 18.14
C ASP A 215 -6.60 37.67 18.47
N ASP A 216 -6.19 37.41 19.72
CA ASP A 216 -5.97 36.06 20.24
C ASP A 216 -7.28 35.27 20.34
N ALA A 217 -8.39 35.91 20.72
CA ALA A 217 -9.73 35.29 20.72
C ALA A 217 -10.17 34.83 19.32
N LYS A 218 -9.90 35.65 18.28
CA LYS A 218 -10.21 35.30 16.88
C LYS A 218 -9.35 34.13 16.39
N LEU A 219 -8.05 34.13 16.68
CA LEU A 219 -7.17 33.03 16.30
C LEU A 219 -7.55 31.75 17.05
N ALA A 220 -7.82 31.84 18.36
CA ALA A 220 -8.28 30.72 19.18
C ALA A 220 -9.56 30.08 18.60
N GLY A 221 -10.52 30.89 18.18
CA GLY A 221 -11.74 30.43 17.51
C GLY A 221 -11.47 29.72 16.17
N CYS A 222 -10.56 30.24 15.35
CA CYS A 222 -10.15 29.59 14.10
C CYS A 222 -9.47 28.23 14.36
N LEU A 223 -8.58 28.15 15.36
CA LEU A 223 -7.86 26.92 15.69
C LEU A 223 -8.79 25.85 16.27
N LEU A 224 -9.80 26.25 17.04
CA LEU A 224 -10.81 25.34 17.58
C LEU A 224 -11.68 24.73 16.46
N ASP A 225 -12.17 25.56 15.52
CA ASP A 225 -12.92 25.08 14.36
C ASP A 225 -12.06 24.14 13.49
N LEU A 226 -10.80 24.51 13.21
CA LEU A 226 -9.86 23.65 12.48
C LEU A 226 -9.59 22.33 13.22
N ALA A 227 -9.39 22.36 14.54
CA ALA A 227 -9.19 21.15 15.33
C ALA A 227 -10.40 20.21 15.24
N SER A 228 -11.63 20.76 15.22
CA SER A 228 -12.86 19.98 15.05
C SER A 228 -12.99 19.33 13.68
N THR A 229 -12.45 19.99 12.63
CA THR A 229 -12.42 19.39 11.29
C THR A 229 -11.40 18.25 11.18
N LEU A 230 -10.32 18.31 11.98
CA LEU A 230 -9.24 17.32 11.96
C LEU A 230 -9.48 16.12 12.89
N ASP A 231 -10.16 16.31 14.02
CA ASP A 231 -10.55 15.24 14.96
C ASP A 231 -11.97 15.46 15.51
N PRO A 232 -13.02 15.14 14.73
CA PRO A 232 -14.42 15.38 15.13
C PRO A 232 -14.89 14.47 16.29
N GLY A 233 -14.12 13.44 16.66
CA GLY A 233 -14.47 12.47 17.70
C GLY A 233 -13.88 12.78 19.08
N SER A 234 -13.29 13.96 19.29
CA SER A 234 -12.66 14.33 20.56
C SER A 234 -13.64 15.06 21.49
N ASP A 235 -13.91 14.46 22.65
CA ASP A 235 -14.78 15.03 23.69
C ASP A 235 -14.29 16.41 24.17
N ASP A 236 -12.97 16.61 24.24
CA ASP A 236 -12.36 17.89 24.64
C ASP A 236 -12.64 19.02 23.63
N ILE A 237 -12.64 18.70 22.34
CA ILE A 237 -12.90 19.67 21.26
C ILE A 237 -14.39 19.98 21.22
N LEU A 238 -15.24 18.95 21.36
CA LEU A 238 -16.69 19.10 21.41
C LEU A 238 -17.11 19.98 22.59
N PHE A 239 -16.54 19.73 23.78
CA PHE A 239 -16.78 20.55 24.96
C PHE A 239 -16.37 22.01 24.75
N ALA A 240 -15.20 22.25 24.15
CA ALA A 240 -14.71 23.60 23.86
C ALA A 240 -15.58 24.33 22.81
N LEU A 241 -16.10 23.62 21.80
CA LEU A 241 -17.04 24.18 20.81
C LEU A 241 -18.38 24.58 21.43
N GLU A 242 -18.94 23.73 22.30
CA GLU A 242 -20.22 23.99 22.95
C GLU A 242 -20.14 25.10 24.02
N THR A 243 -18.96 25.30 24.60
CA THR A 243 -18.71 26.37 25.60
C THR A 243 -18.21 27.68 24.97
N GLN A 244 -18.02 27.72 23.65
CA GLN A 244 -17.51 28.89 22.93
C GLN A 244 -18.55 30.03 22.89
N LYS A 245 -18.12 31.27 23.16
CA LYS A 245 -19.02 32.42 23.06
C LYS A 245 -19.37 32.72 21.59
N PRO A 246 -20.60 33.19 21.29
CA PRO A 246 -21.04 33.43 19.91
C PRO A 246 -20.15 34.40 19.11
N GLY A 247 -19.49 35.35 19.78
CA GLY A 247 -18.58 36.33 19.16
C GLY A 247 -17.20 35.77 18.79
N ASP A 248 -16.84 34.57 19.26
CA ASP A 248 -15.52 33.96 19.05
C ASP A 248 -15.53 32.98 17.86
N LYS A 249 -16.68 32.78 17.19
CA LYS A 249 -16.79 31.90 16.02
C LYS A 249 -16.11 32.51 14.79
N PRO A 250 -15.30 31.75 14.05
CA PRO A 250 -14.59 32.27 12.88
C PRO A 250 -15.55 32.59 11.74
N ASP A 251 -15.39 33.78 11.15
CA ASP A 251 -16.14 34.19 9.95
C ASP A 251 -15.41 33.70 8.70
N TRP A 252 -15.57 32.41 8.39
CA TRP A 252 -14.88 31.78 7.26
C TRP A 252 -15.23 32.39 5.91
N ALA A 253 -16.44 32.94 5.74
CA ALA A 253 -16.84 33.59 4.51
C ALA A 253 -15.93 34.78 4.17
N LYS A 254 -15.51 35.57 5.18
CA LYS A 254 -14.53 36.65 5.00
C LYS A 254 -13.09 36.18 4.83
N LEU A 255 -12.76 34.97 5.28
CA LEU A 255 -11.41 34.42 5.24
C LEU A 255 -11.10 33.62 3.95
N THR A 256 -12.12 33.19 3.19
CA THR A 256 -11.95 32.28 2.05
C THR A 256 -12.61 32.68 0.71
N LEU A 257 -13.32 33.82 0.58
CA LEU A 257 -13.96 34.25 -0.69
C LEU A 257 -12.95 34.91 -1.70
N PRO A 258 -13.26 34.95 -3.03
CA PRO A 258 -14.11 36.01 -3.57
C PRO A 258 -15.22 35.50 -4.51
N ALA A 259 -16.47 35.90 -4.24
CA ALA A 259 -17.56 35.78 -5.22
C ALA A 259 -18.39 37.07 -5.26
N SER A 260 -17.94 38.06 -6.05
CA SER A 260 -18.74 38.94 -6.93
C SER A 260 -17.98 40.25 -7.23
N GLY A 261 -17.75 40.55 -8.52
CA GLY A 261 -17.28 41.89 -8.96
C GLY A 261 -16.65 41.87 -10.36
N SER A 262 -17.33 42.44 -11.34
CA SER A 262 -16.92 42.58 -12.74
C SER A 262 -15.94 43.74 -13.00
N ALA A 263 -15.29 43.68 -14.17
CA ALA A 263 -14.46 44.69 -14.86
C ALA A 263 -13.02 44.86 -14.29
N THR A 264 -11.95 44.96 -15.09
CA THR A 264 -11.82 45.62 -16.40
C THR A 264 -10.65 45.02 -17.21
N ALA A 265 -10.73 45.19 -18.52
CA ALA A 265 -9.79 44.78 -19.56
C ALA A 265 -8.32 45.18 -19.34
N ALA A 266 -7.41 44.32 -19.80
CA ALA A 266 -6.09 44.71 -20.26
C ALA A 266 -5.75 43.94 -21.54
N THR A 267 -5.77 44.70 -22.63
CA THR A 267 -5.50 44.37 -24.03
C THR A 267 -4.06 43.86 -24.25
N ALA A 268 -3.89 42.89 -25.16
CA ALA A 268 -2.67 42.72 -25.94
C ALA A 268 -3.06 42.33 -27.39
N PRO A 269 -2.26 42.73 -28.41
CA PRO A 269 -2.79 43.27 -29.65
C PRO A 269 -3.04 42.24 -30.76
N ALA A 270 -3.89 42.66 -31.69
CA ALA A 270 -4.21 42.00 -32.94
C ALA A 270 -2.99 41.86 -33.88
N VAL A 271 -2.90 40.73 -34.56
CA VAL A 271 -2.31 40.64 -35.91
C VAL A 271 -3.27 39.85 -36.81
N THR A 272 -3.49 40.46 -37.97
CA THR A 272 -4.43 40.26 -39.08
C THR A 272 -4.44 38.85 -39.72
N PRO A 273 -5.56 38.41 -40.33
CA PRO A 273 -5.68 37.12 -41.01
C PRO A 273 -5.32 37.19 -42.50
N ALA A 274 -4.85 36.10 -43.10
CA ALA A 274 -5.23 35.65 -44.46
C ALA A 274 -4.52 34.35 -44.93
N SER A 275 -5.28 33.62 -45.75
CA SER A 275 -4.87 32.79 -46.91
C SER A 275 -4.89 31.26 -46.78
N THR A 276 -5.96 30.69 -47.37
CA THR A 276 -6.01 29.60 -48.37
C THR A 276 -4.93 28.51 -48.35
N SER A 277 -5.36 27.24 -48.35
CA SER A 277 -5.31 26.36 -49.55
C SER A 277 -5.30 24.86 -49.19
N THR A 278 -6.21 24.14 -49.83
CA THR A 278 -6.11 22.75 -50.34
C THR A 278 -5.93 21.55 -49.40
N ALA A 279 -6.94 20.67 -49.45
CA ALA A 279 -6.85 19.23 -49.19
C ALA A 279 -5.89 18.50 -50.17
N PRO A 280 -5.59 17.22 -49.92
CA PRO A 280 -6.27 16.21 -50.75
C PRO A 280 -6.87 15.04 -49.97
N THR A 281 -7.84 14.43 -50.66
CA THR A 281 -8.75 13.34 -50.31
C THR A 281 -8.17 11.96 -50.63
N ALA A 282 -8.46 10.93 -49.81
CA ALA A 282 -8.87 9.56 -50.21
C ALA A 282 -9.06 8.70 -48.94
N ALA A 283 -10.28 8.50 -48.45
CA ALA A 283 -11.26 7.47 -48.86
C ALA A 283 -11.05 6.09 -48.17
N SER A 284 -11.90 5.77 -47.19
CA SER A 284 -12.75 4.58 -47.22
C SER A 284 -13.74 4.61 -46.05
N THR A 285 -15.00 4.84 -46.39
CA THR A 285 -16.16 4.93 -45.52
C THR A 285 -16.80 3.57 -45.30
N ALA A 286 -16.84 3.12 -44.05
CA ALA A 286 -17.97 2.38 -43.52
C ALA A 286 -18.48 3.17 -42.30
N PRO A 287 -19.78 3.51 -42.20
CA PRO A 287 -20.30 4.13 -40.99
C PRO A 287 -20.10 3.14 -39.83
N PRO A 288 -19.61 3.58 -38.66
CA PRO A 288 -19.61 2.72 -37.49
C PRO A 288 -21.04 2.24 -37.22
N PRO A 289 -21.22 0.98 -36.78
CA PRO A 289 -22.54 0.47 -36.45
C PRO A 289 -23.24 1.42 -35.46
N PRO A 290 -24.56 1.60 -35.58
CA PRO A 290 -25.29 2.46 -34.66
C PRO A 290 -25.03 2.02 -33.22
N LEU A 291 -24.72 3.00 -32.37
CA LEU A 291 -24.53 2.81 -30.94
C LEU A 291 -25.66 1.94 -30.36
N PRO A 292 -25.37 0.88 -29.58
CA PRO A 292 -26.39 0.11 -28.91
C PRO A 292 -27.20 1.02 -27.99
N THR A 293 -28.49 1.10 -28.27
CA THR A 293 -29.51 1.79 -27.47
C THR A 293 -29.71 1.01 -26.17
N GLY A 294 -28.86 1.24 -25.18
CA GLY A 294 -28.97 0.60 -23.87
C GLY A 294 -27.67 0.64 -23.07
N MET A 295 -27.22 1.82 -22.66
CA MET A 295 -26.16 1.91 -21.66
C MET A 295 -26.63 1.24 -20.36
N SER A 296 -25.84 0.33 -19.80
CA SER A 296 -26.20 -0.38 -18.57
C SER A 296 -26.06 0.54 -17.35
N GLU A 297 -26.99 0.44 -16.40
CA GLU A 297 -26.91 1.23 -15.15
C GLU A 297 -25.92 0.62 -14.15
N MET A 298 -25.69 -0.69 -14.23
CA MET A 298 -24.80 -1.44 -13.36
C MET A 298 -24.13 -2.58 -14.12
N VAL A 299 -22.83 -2.77 -13.87
CA VAL A 299 -22.05 -3.92 -14.34
C VAL A 299 -21.31 -4.54 -13.17
N LYS A 300 -21.26 -5.88 -13.17
CA LYS A 300 -20.50 -6.68 -12.21
C LYS A 300 -19.48 -7.54 -12.93
N ILE A 301 -18.26 -7.56 -12.40
CA ILE A 301 -17.18 -8.43 -12.89
C ILE A 301 -16.39 -9.00 -11.71
N LYS A 302 -15.90 -10.24 -11.84
CA LYS A 302 -15.08 -10.90 -10.82
C LYS A 302 -13.59 -10.65 -11.08
N GLY A 303 -12.94 -9.94 -10.16
CA GLY A 303 -11.49 -9.81 -10.09
C GLY A 303 -10.88 -10.84 -9.13
N LEU A 304 -9.63 -11.25 -9.37
CA LEU A 304 -8.91 -12.17 -8.47
C LEU A 304 -7.85 -11.45 -7.64
N VAL A 305 -7.89 -11.65 -6.33
CA VAL A 305 -6.95 -11.08 -5.36
C VAL A 305 -6.34 -12.18 -4.51
N VAL A 306 -5.20 -11.89 -3.89
CA VAL A 306 -4.60 -12.79 -2.89
C VAL A 306 -4.81 -12.18 -1.51
N SER A 307 -5.22 -13.02 -0.56
CA SER A 307 -5.21 -12.71 0.86
C SER A 307 -4.25 -13.64 1.58
N GLU A 308 -3.47 -13.08 2.48
CA GLU A 308 -2.59 -13.87 3.36
C GLU A 308 -3.41 -14.42 4.53
N LEU A 309 -3.31 -15.72 4.80
CA LEU A 309 -3.85 -16.31 6.03
C LEU A 309 -2.88 -16.12 7.19
N LEU A 310 -3.39 -16.30 8.42
CA LEU A 310 -2.64 -16.19 9.68
C LEU A 310 -1.35 -17.03 9.72
N GLU A 311 -1.25 -18.09 8.91
CA GLU A 311 -0.09 -18.97 8.84
C GLU A 311 0.87 -18.66 7.68
N GLY A 312 0.63 -17.57 6.95
CA GLY A 312 1.45 -17.16 5.81
C GLY A 312 1.21 -17.93 4.51
N GLU A 313 0.15 -18.76 4.48
CA GLU A 313 -0.36 -19.34 3.25
C GLU A 313 -1.11 -18.28 2.43
N LEU A 314 -0.77 -18.18 1.14
CA LEU A 314 -1.46 -17.33 0.19
C LEU A 314 -2.74 -18.04 -0.27
N SER A 315 -3.89 -17.43 -0.01
CA SER A 315 -5.17 -17.89 -0.58
C SER A 315 -5.70 -16.87 -1.55
N GLY A 316 -5.99 -17.32 -2.77
CA GLY A 316 -6.77 -16.51 -3.70
C GLY A 316 -8.20 -16.33 -3.20
N LYS A 317 -8.76 -15.17 -3.50
CA LYS A 317 -10.18 -14.87 -3.33
C LYS A 317 -10.71 -14.18 -4.57
N VAL A 318 -11.96 -14.50 -4.88
CA VAL A 318 -12.73 -13.75 -5.87
C VAL A 318 -13.26 -12.49 -5.19
N MET A 319 -13.11 -11.37 -5.89
CA MET A 319 -13.64 -10.07 -5.49
C MET A 319 -14.60 -9.59 -6.57
N GLU A 320 -15.85 -9.34 -6.21
CA GLU A 320 -16.81 -8.74 -7.15
C GLU A 320 -16.58 -7.23 -7.20
N ILE A 321 -16.30 -6.73 -8.41
CA ILE A 321 -16.18 -5.32 -8.74
C ILE A 321 -17.52 -4.89 -9.36
N ILE A 322 -18.18 -3.93 -8.72
CA ILE A 322 -19.50 -3.43 -9.09
C ILE A 322 -19.34 -1.98 -9.54
N ALA A 323 -19.54 -1.73 -10.83
CA ALA A 323 -19.53 -0.39 -11.40
C ALA A 323 -20.96 0.08 -11.65
N ASN A 324 -21.36 1.17 -11.00
CA ASN A 324 -22.68 1.78 -11.13
C ASN A 324 -22.56 3.14 -11.80
N ARG A 325 -23.45 3.44 -12.75
CA ARG A 325 -23.51 4.75 -13.40
C ARG A 325 -24.76 5.49 -12.98
N THR A 326 -24.58 6.77 -12.66
CA THR A 326 -25.68 7.73 -12.49
C THR A 326 -25.58 8.84 -13.52
N VAL A 327 -26.71 9.51 -13.76
CA VAL A 327 -26.78 10.62 -14.71
C VAL A 327 -25.98 11.80 -14.16
N ALA A 328 -25.01 12.28 -14.95
CA ALA A 328 -24.23 13.47 -14.67
C ALA A 328 -23.76 14.12 -15.99
N ALA A 329 -23.44 15.41 -15.95
CA ALA A 329 -23.02 16.17 -17.13
C ALA A 329 -21.66 15.71 -17.68
N ASP A 330 -20.72 15.41 -16.78
CA ASP A 330 -19.35 14.99 -17.10
C ASP A 330 -19.11 13.54 -16.66
N LEU A 331 -18.18 12.85 -17.34
CA LEU A 331 -17.74 11.52 -16.95
C LEU A 331 -16.79 11.59 -15.75
N THR A 332 -17.32 11.26 -14.56
CA THR A 332 -16.51 11.12 -13.35
C THR A 332 -16.44 9.66 -12.97
N VAL A 333 -15.27 9.17 -12.56
CA VAL A 333 -15.10 7.78 -12.09
C VAL A 333 -14.52 7.89 -10.69
N LYS A 334 -15.18 7.29 -9.71
CA LYS A 334 -14.75 7.27 -8.31
C LYS A 334 -14.81 5.86 -7.75
N VAL A 335 -13.90 5.54 -6.84
CA VAL A 335 -13.98 4.33 -6.03
C VAL A 335 -14.68 4.64 -4.72
N ASN A 336 -15.61 3.78 -4.32
CA ASN A 336 -16.25 3.83 -3.02
C ASN A 336 -15.65 2.74 -2.12
N GLY A 337 -14.77 3.14 -1.19
CA GLY A 337 -14.17 2.28 -0.18
C GLY A 337 -12.66 2.50 0.01
N PRO A 338 -12.06 1.88 1.04
CA PRO A 338 -10.64 2.01 1.31
C PRO A 338 -9.83 1.21 0.27
N VAL A 339 -9.22 1.93 -0.68
CA VAL A 339 -8.26 1.40 -1.65
C VAL A 339 -6.87 1.99 -1.40
N ALA A 340 -5.84 1.19 -1.64
CA ALA A 340 -4.45 1.65 -1.60
C ALA A 340 -4.06 2.38 -2.89
N ASP A 341 -2.97 3.15 -2.82
CA ASP A 341 -2.46 4.00 -3.91
C ASP A 341 -2.21 3.24 -5.22
N ASP A 342 -1.74 2.00 -5.15
CA ASP A 342 -1.53 1.15 -6.34
C ASP A 342 -2.84 0.89 -7.09
N MET A 343 -3.93 0.66 -6.35
CA MET A 343 -5.22 0.32 -6.93
C MET A 343 -5.92 1.55 -7.51
N SER A 344 -5.77 2.73 -6.89
CA SER A 344 -6.26 3.98 -7.48
C SER A 344 -5.49 4.31 -8.76
N THR A 345 -4.16 4.12 -8.75
CA THR A 345 -3.32 4.30 -9.94
C THR A 345 -3.77 3.41 -11.10
N SER A 346 -3.95 2.10 -10.87
CA SER A 346 -4.44 1.19 -11.92
C SER A 346 -5.85 1.54 -12.42
N LEU A 347 -6.73 2.09 -11.57
CA LEU A 347 -8.04 2.58 -12.02
C LEU A 347 -7.91 3.81 -12.92
N GLU A 348 -7.00 4.73 -12.60
CA GLU A 348 -6.76 5.90 -13.45
C GLU A 348 -6.20 5.50 -14.82
N GLU A 349 -5.30 4.53 -14.87
CA GLU A 349 -4.79 3.99 -16.14
C GLU A 349 -5.90 3.32 -16.95
N ALA A 350 -6.71 2.49 -16.30
CA ALA A 350 -7.90 1.89 -16.92
C ALA A 350 -8.86 2.96 -17.46
N LYS A 351 -9.12 4.03 -16.69
CA LYS A 351 -9.95 5.16 -17.12
C LYS A 351 -9.37 5.85 -18.35
N ARG A 352 -8.06 6.12 -18.37
CA ARG A 352 -7.39 6.76 -19.52
C ARG A 352 -7.49 5.91 -20.78
N LEU A 353 -7.29 4.59 -20.65
CA LEU A 353 -7.48 3.65 -21.75
C LEU A 353 -8.92 3.70 -22.27
N VAL A 354 -9.90 3.60 -21.39
CA VAL A 354 -11.32 3.60 -21.78
C VAL A 354 -11.71 4.92 -22.47
N LEU A 355 -11.29 6.07 -21.92
CA LEU A 355 -11.56 7.39 -22.50
C LEU A 355 -10.90 7.62 -23.86
N SER A 356 -9.78 6.93 -24.15
CA SER A 356 -9.15 7.01 -25.47
C SER A 356 -9.98 6.36 -26.58
N ARG A 357 -10.98 5.54 -26.22
CA ARG A 357 -11.83 4.83 -27.20
C ARG A 357 -12.96 5.73 -27.72
N PRO A 358 -13.34 5.62 -29.01
CA PRO A 358 -14.26 6.56 -29.66
C PRO A 358 -15.65 6.67 -29.00
N LEU A 359 -16.21 5.54 -28.57
CA LEU A 359 -17.56 5.47 -27.98
C LEU A 359 -17.58 5.97 -26.53
N ALA A 360 -16.57 5.58 -25.76
CA ALA A 360 -16.45 5.95 -24.36
C ALA A 360 -16.01 7.42 -24.16
N GLY A 361 -15.26 8.01 -25.10
CA GLY A 361 -14.87 9.42 -25.07
C GLY A 361 -16.04 10.41 -25.17
N GLN A 362 -17.21 9.95 -25.64
CA GLN A 362 -18.44 10.76 -25.72
C GLN A 362 -19.39 10.51 -24.55
N ALA A 363 -19.06 9.58 -23.65
CA ALA A 363 -19.94 9.20 -22.56
C ALA A 363 -19.99 10.27 -21.47
N LYS A 364 -21.18 10.45 -20.87
CA LYS A 364 -21.44 11.37 -19.76
C LYS A 364 -22.02 10.60 -18.57
N GLY A 365 -21.65 10.92 -17.34
CA GLY A 365 -22.22 10.27 -16.15
C GLY A 365 -21.23 10.07 -15.02
N ALA A 366 -21.73 9.91 -13.82
CA ALA A 366 -20.88 9.59 -12.68
C ALA A 366 -20.85 8.07 -12.48
N VAL A 367 -19.69 7.47 -12.66
CA VAL A 367 -19.42 6.06 -12.40
C VAL A 367 -18.83 5.91 -11.01
N THR A 368 -19.46 5.06 -10.19
CA THR A 368 -18.95 4.65 -8.89
C THR A 368 -18.57 3.18 -8.94
N VAL A 369 -17.30 2.88 -8.71
CA VAL A 369 -16.77 1.52 -8.56
C VAL A 369 -16.80 1.15 -7.09
N SER A 370 -17.38 0.00 -6.76
CA SER A 370 -17.50 -0.54 -5.41
C SER A 370 -17.14 -2.02 -5.39
N PHE A 371 -16.85 -2.55 -4.21
CA PHE A 371 -16.47 -3.94 -3.99
C PHE A 371 -17.45 -4.61 -3.03
N ASP A 372 -17.64 -5.93 -3.12
CA ASP A 372 -18.57 -6.67 -2.25
C ASP A 372 -18.25 -6.49 -0.75
N ASN A 373 -16.98 -6.59 -0.38
CA ASN A 373 -16.50 -6.44 0.98
C ASN A 373 -16.07 -4.99 1.18
N LYS A 374 -16.94 -4.17 1.77
CA LYS A 374 -16.74 -2.72 1.87
C LYS A 374 -15.60 -2.28 2.80
N TYR A 375 -15.25 -3.08 3.81
CA TYR A 375 -14.43 -2.63 4.94
C TYR A 375 -12.96 -3.07 4.90
N SER A 376 -12.60 -4.07 4.10
CA SER A 376 -11.20 -4.49 3.95
C SER A 376 -10.42 -3.49 3.09
N LYS A 377 -9.16 -3.16 3.45
CA LYS A 377 -8.29 -2.35 2.57
C LYS A 377 -7.85 -3.24 1.39
N LYS A 378 -8.12 -2.79 0.16
CA LYS A 378 -7.70 -3.52 -1.06
C LYS A 378 -6.42 -2.89 -1.61
N ALA A 379 -5.43 -3.73 -1.92
CA ALA A 379 -4.13 -3.31 -2.41
C ALA A 379 -3.71 -4.10 -3.65
N GLY A 380 -2.88 -3.47 -4.49
CA GLY A 380 -2.28 -4.06 -5.69
C GLY A 380 -2.99 -3.70 -7.01
N GLY A 381 -2.22 -3.47 -8.06
CA GLY A 381 -2.70 -3.09 -9.40
C GLY A 381 -3.36 -4.20 -10.22
N SER A 382 -3.44 -5.41 -9.68
CA SER A 382 -3.89 -6.61 -10.42
C SER A 382 -5.37 -6.65 -10.83
N ALA A 383 -6.13 -5.60 -10.51
CA ALA A 383 -7.52 -5.37 -10.91
C ALA A 383 -7.67 -4.36 -12.06
N GLY A 384 -6.57 -3.76 -12.54
CA GLY A 384 -6.59 -2.74 -13.60
C GLY A 384 -7.37 -3.15 -14.85
N THR A 385 -7.10 -4.37 -15.35
CA THR A 385 -7.81 -4.88 -16.54
C THR A 385 -9.31 -5.09 -16.27
N ALA A 386 -9.67 -5.56 -15.07
CA ALA A 386 -11.06 -5.74 -14.69
C ALA A 386 -11.82 -4.41 -14.57
N PHE A 387 -11.17 -3.35 -14.09
CA PHE A 387 -11.74 -2.00 -14.10
C PHE A 387 -11.99 -1.51 -15.52
N ALA A 388 -11.02 -1.68 -16.43
CA ALA A 388 -11.19 -1.29 -17.83
C ALA A 388 -12.38 -2.02 -18.46
N VAL A 389 -12.51 -3.33 -18.22
CA VAL A 389 -13.61 -4.14 -18.79
C VAL A 389 -14.95 -3.71 -18.21
N ALA A 390 -15.04 -3.50 -16.90
CA ALA A 390 -16.27 -3.05 -16.25
C ALA A 390 -16.72 -1.67 -16.77
N LEU A 391 -15.78 -0.73 -16.90
CA LEU A 391 -16.06 0.60 -17.42
C LEU A 391 -16.50 0.56 -18.88
N THR A 392 -15.79 -0.16 -19.75
CA THR A 392 -16.19 -0.32 -21.16
C THR A 392 -17.56 -0.97 -21.27
N ALA A 393 -17.82 -2.05 -20.53
CA ALA A 393 -19.10 -2.73 -20.55
C ALA A 393 -20.26 -1.82 -20.09
N LEU A 394 -20.04 -1.01 -19.06
CA LEU A 394 -21.02 -0.06 -18.54
C LEU A 394 -21.33 1.06 -19.56
N LEU A 395 -20.31 1.53 -20.28
CA LEU A 395 -20.44 2.62 -21.25
C LEU A 395 -20.98 2.16 -22.62
N GLU A 396 -20.63 0.95 -23.04
CA GLU A 396 -21.02 0.38 -24.34
C GLU A 396 -22.25 -0.54 -24.25
N GLY A 397 -22.77 -0.80 -23.03
CA GLY A 397 -23.95 -1.66 -22.83
C GLY A 397 -23.67 -3.15 -23.03
N ILE A 398 -22.44 -3.59 -22.78
CA ILE A 398 -22.03 -4.99 -22.97
C ILE A 398 -22.39 -5.81 -21.72
N THR A 399 -23.05 -6.94 -21.91
CA THR A 399 -23.38 -7.85 -20.80
C THR A 399 -22.20 -8.77 -20.50
N ILE A 400 -21.68 -8.71 -19.27
CA ILE A 400 -20.57 -9.52 -18.77
C ILE A 400 -21.05 -10.86 -18.20
N ASP A 401 -20.37 -11.94 -18.55
CA ASP A 401 -20.60 -13.28 -18.00
C ASP A 401 -20.20 -13.33 -16.52
N GLN A 402 -21.16 -13.65 -15.65
CA GLN A 402 -20.94 -13.69 -14.20
C GLN A 402 -20.11 -14.91 -13.74
N ALA A 403 -19.90 -15.89 -14.62
CA ALA A 403 -18.99 -17.02 -14.37
C ALA A 403 -17.54 -16.75 -14.81
N PHE A 404 -17.28 -15.58 -15.42
CA PHE A 404 -15.96 -15.13 -15.83
C PHE A 404 -15.27 -14.38 -14.70
N ALA A 405 -14.02 -14.73 -14.44
CA ALA A 405 -13.13 -14.02 -13.54
C ALA A 405 -11.82 -13.66 -14.24
N MET A 406 -11.11 -12.65 -13.74
CA MET A 406 -9.85 -12.25 -14.35
C MET A 406 -8.86 -11.61 -13.38
N THR A 407 -7.61 -11.57 -13.79
CA THR A 407 -6.56 -10.77 -13.15
C THR A 407 -5.58 -10.23 -14.17
N GLY A 408 -4.97 -9.10 -13.86
CA GLY A 408 -3.98 -8.46 -14.71
C GLY A 408 -3.96 -6.96 -14.48
N ASP A 409 -2.77 -6.40 -14.41
CA ASP A 409 -2.59 -4.95 -14.45
C ASP A 409 -2.72 -4.46 -15.90
N ILE A 410 -3.04 -3.19 -16.12
CA ILE A 410 -3.32 -2.67 -17.46
C ILE A 410 -2.55 -1.38 -17.70
N THR A 411 -1.99 -1.24 -18.90
CA THR A 411 -1.38 0.01 -19.35
C THR A 411 -2.35 0.86 -20.16
N VAL A 412 -2.03 2.14 -20.32
CA VAL A 412 -2.84 3.08 -21.12
C VAL A 412 -2.90 2.71 -22.62
N ASP A 413 -1.91 1.98 -23.15
CA ASP A 413 -1.93 1.41 -24.51
C ASP A 413 -2.71 0.08 -24.60
N GLY A 414 -3.29 -0.40 -23.50
CA GLY A 414 -4.17 -1.57 -23.49
C GLY A 414 -3.46 -2.91 -23.41
N LYS A 415 -2.18 -2.96 -22.99
CA LYS A 415 -1.46 -4.20 -22.72
C LYS A 415 -1.74 -4.70 -21.31
N VAL A 416 -1.93 -6.00 -21.18
CA VAL A 416 -2.16 -6.66 -19.89
C VAL A 416 -0.81 -7.12 -19.35
N ARG A 417 -0.42 -6.62 -18.18
CA ARG A 417 0.89 -6.91 -17.56
C ARG A 417 0.80 -8.03 -16.55
N LYS A 418 1.95 -8.67 -16.33
CA LYS A 418 2.09 -9.73 -15.32
C LYS A 418 1.74 -9.25 -13.91
N ILE A 419 1.24 -10.19 -13.12
CA ILE A 419 0.89 -10.00 -11.71
C ILE A 419 1.48 -11.15 -10.87
N GLY A 420 1.62 -10.95 -9.57
CA GLY A 420 2.09 -11.98 -8.64
C GLY A 420 0.96 -12.84 -8.07
N GLY A 421 1.30 -14.04 -7.61
CA GLY A 421 0.38 -14.95 -6.92
C GLY A 421 -0.72 -15.55 -7.81
N VAL A 422 -0.46 -15.72 -9.11
CA VAL A 422 -1.43 -16.22 -10.11
C VAL A 422 -1.95 -17.60 -9.74
N ALA A 423 -1.07 -18.50 -9.29
CA ALA A 423 -1.47 -19.86 -8.89
C ALA A 423 -2.55 -19.84 -7.79
N ALA A 424 -2.32 -19.09 -6.71
CA ALA A 424 -3.28 -18.94 -5.62
C ALA A 424 -4.59 -18.29 -6.10
N LYS A 425 -4.51 -17.31 -7.01
CA LYS A 425 -5.69 -16.63 -7.59
C LYS A 425 -6.57 -17.57 -8.41
N ILE A 426 -5.98 -18.41 -9.26
CA ILE A 426 -6.72 -19.39 -10.05
C ILE A 426 -7.37 -20.43 -9.12
N GLU A 427 -6.66 -20.90 -8.10
CA GLU A 427 -7.24 -21.80 -7.08
C GLU A 427 -8.46 -21.16 -6.40
N GLY A 428 -8.37 -19.88 -6.02
CA GLY A 428 -9.50 -19.13 -5.47
C GLY A 428 -10.70 -19.09 -6.43
N ALA A 429 -10.45 -18.94 -7.74
CA ALA A 429 -11.50 -18.97 -8.75
C ALA A 429 -12.15 -20.35 -8.91
N VAL A 430 -11.36 -21.43 -8.81
CA VAL A 430 -11.86 -22.82 -8.81
C VAL A 430 -12.75 -23.06 -7.60
N ILE A 431 -12.33 -22.62 -6.40
CA ILE A 431 -13.10 -22.75 -5.16
C ILE A 431 -14.43 -21.98 -5.25
N ASP A 432 -14.42 -20.78 -5.83
CA ASP A 432 -15.64 -19.98 -6.08
C ASP A 432 -16.47 -20.47 -7.28
N LYS A 433 -16.09 -21.61 -7.88
CA LYS A 433 -16.77 -22.26 -9.02
C LYS A 433 -16.90 -21.36 -10.25
N CYS A 434 -15.94 -20.46 -10.47
CA CYS A 434 -15.83 -19.74 -11.73
C CYS A 434 -15.60 -20.74 -12.87
N LYS A 435 -16.14 -20.46 -14.06
CA LYS A 435 -16.01 -21.34 -15.22
C LYS A 435 -14.88 -20.95 -16.14
N VAL A 436 -14.56 -19.65 -16.16
CA VAL A 436 -13.57 -19.08 -17.06
C VAL A 436 -12.70 -18.11 -16.28
N VAL A 437 -11.39 -18.21 -16.45
CA VAL A 437 -10.40 -17.29 -15.88
C VAL A 437 -9.48 -16.77 -16.97
N ALA A 438 -9.33 -15.44 -17.03
CA ALA A 438 -8.30 -14.80 -17.83
C ALA A 438 -7.10 -14.39 -16.97
N VAL A 439 -5.90 -14.76 -17.42
CA VAL A 439 -4.62 -14.40 -16.81
C VAL A 439 -3.72 -13.69 -17.83
N PRO A 440 -2.79 -12.81 -17.40
CA PRO A 440 -1.85 -12.19 -18.32
C PRO A 440 -1.04 -13.23 -19.10
N GLU A 441 -0.71 -12.96 -20.35
CA GLU A 441 0.07 -13.88 -21.19
C GLU A 441 1.45 -14.20 -20.58
N GLU A 442 2.10 -13.18 -20.01
CA GLU A 442 3.37 -13.31 -19.28
C GLU A 442 3.29 -14.24 -18.06
N ASN A 443 2.09 -14.50 -17.53
CA ASN A 443 1.85 -15.40 -16.39
C ASN A 443 1.40 -16.81 -16.81
N SER A 444 1.50 -17.15 -18.11
CA SER A 444 1.06 -18.47 -18.59
C SER A 444 1.82 -19.63 -17.93
N GLU A 445 3.09 -19.44 -17.54
CA GLU A 445 3.90 -20.44 -16.83
C GLU A 445 3.39 -20.67 -15.39
N ASP A 446 2.85 -19.65 -14.71
CA ASP A 446 2.35 -19.78 -13.34
C ASP A 446 1.13 -20.73 -13.24
N VAL A 447 0.44 -20.96 -14.36
CA VAL A 447 -0.62 -21.98 -14.44
C VAL A 447 -0.03 -23.38 -14.29
N THR A 448 1.19 -23.61 -14.79
CA THR A 448 1.87 -24.89 -14.61
C THR A 448 2.31 -25.08 -13.16
N ASP A 449 2.77 -24.00 -12.52
CA ASP A 449 3.10 -24.00 -11.09
C ASP A 449 1.88 -24.37 -10.23
N MET A 450 0.71 -23.82 -10.53
CA MET A 450 -0.54 -24.16 -9.84
C MET A 450 -0.83 -25.67 -9.90
N VAL A 451 -0.74 -26.25 -11.09
CA VAL A 451 -1.00 -27.69 -11.32
C VAL A 451 0.02 -28.55 -10.57
N LEU A 452 1.28 -28.12 -10.56
CA LEU A 452 2.36 -28.78 -9.84
C LEU A 452 2.13 -28.78 -8.32
N LEU A 453 1.65 -27.67 -7.76
CA LEU A 453 1.43 -27.51 -6.32
C LEU A 453 0.15 -28.20 -5.81
N THR A 454 -0.83 -28.39 -6.68
CA THR A 454 -2.12 -29.00 -6.33
C THR A 454 -2.32 -30.32 -7.06
N SER A 455 -3.03 -30.28 -8.19
CA SER A 455 -3.26 -31.44 -9.06
C SER A 455 -3.67 -30.96 -10.46
N PRO A 456 -3.56 -31.81 -11.48
CA PRO A 456 -4.06 -31.50 -12.81
C PRO A 456 -5.59 -31.39 -12.89
N ASN A 457 -6.32 -31.80 -11.85
CA ASN A 457 -7.79 -31.80 -11.83
C ASN A 457 -8.37 -30.38 -11.99
N SER A 458 -7.66 -29.36 -11.51
CA SER A 458 -8.08 -27.96 -11.66
C SER A 458 -8.23 -27.56 -13.13
N LEU A 459 -7.45 -28.14 -14.04
CA LEU A 459 -7.49 -27.80 -15.48
C LEU A 459 -8.81 -28.19 -16.15
N THR A 460 -9.53 -29.20 -15.66
CA THR A 460 -10.85 -29.58 -16.20
C THR A 460 -11.99 -28.87 -15.47
N GLN A 461 -11.75 -28.34 -14.27
CA GLN A 461 -12.75 -27.62 -13.48
C GLN A 461 -12.95 -26.17 -13.96
N ILE A 462 -11.90 -25.54 -14.51
CA ILE A 462 -11.92 -24.16 -14.98
C ILE A 462 -11.19 -23.97 -16.31
N GLN A 463 -11.74 -23.14 -17.19
CA GLN A 463 -11.11 -22.77 -18.46
C GLN A 463 -10.19 -21.57 -18.25
N ILE A 464 -8.89 -21.76 -18.44
CA ILE A 464 -7.89 -20.71 -18.25
C ILE A 464 -7.44 -20.21 -19.63
N PHE A 465 -7.51 -18.90 -19.84
CA PHE A 465 -7.06 -18.22 -21.05
C PHE A 465 -5.95 -17.23 -20.75
N SER A 466 -4.91 -17.19 -21.58
CA SER A 466 -3.96 -16.09 -21.59
C SER A 466 -4.52 -14.88 -22.34
N ILE A 467 -4.29 -13.68 -21.82
CA ILE A 467 -4.69 -12.42 -22.43
C ILE A 467 -3.49 -11.47 -22.58
N PRO A 468 -3.11 -11.09 -23.80
CA PRO A 468 -2.06 -10.08 -24.02
C PRO A 468 -2.59 -8.64 -23.94
N THR A 469 -3.85 -8.45 -24.31
CA THR A 469 -4.45 -7.13 -24.52
C THR A 469 -5.82 -7.01 -23.88
N PHE A 470 -6.22 -5.77 -23.62
CA PHE A 470 -7.55 -5.41 -23.16
C PHE A 470 -8.67 -5.97 -24.05
N ASP A 471 -8.52 -5.87 -25.38
CA ASP A 471 -9.56 -6.35 -26.30
C ASP A 471 -9.77 -7.87 -26.19
N SER A 472 -8.69 -8.62 -25.96
CA SER A 472 -8.77 -10.07 -25.71
C SER A 472 -9.54 -10.37 -24.42
N ALA A 473 -9.33 -9.56 -23.38
CA ALA A 473 -10.04 -9.68 -22.12
C ALA A 473 -11.54 -9.35 -22.27
N LEU A 474 -11.88 -8.28 -22.98
CA LEU A 474 -13.26 -7.89 -23.24
C LEU A 474 -14.00 -8.95 -24.08
N ALA A 475 -13.33 -9.54 -25.08
CA ALA A 475 -13.89 -10.61 -25.91
C ALA A 475 -14.22 -11.88 -25.10
N LEU A 476 -13.43 -12.20 -24.07
CA LEU A 476 -13.69 -13.32 -23.16
C LEU A 476 -14.78 -13.02 -22.13
N ALA A 477 -14.81 -11.78 -21.63
CA ALA A 477 -15.69 -11.36 -20.53
C ALA A 477 -17.16 -11.22 -20.95
N ARG A 478 -17.42 -10.82 -22.21
CA ARG A 478 -18.78 -10.61 -22.73
C ARG A 478 -19.55 -11.93 -22.92
N THR A 479 -20.87 -11.87 -22.86
CA THR A 479 -21.77 -13.02 -23.11
C THR A 479 -21.92 -13.33 -24.60
N ASP A 480 -21.92 -12.33 -25.45
CA ASP A 480 -21.98 -12.40 -26.92
C ASP A 480 -20.57 -12.51 -27.53
N ARG A 481 -19.90 -13.62 -27.21
CA ARG A 481 -18.51 -13.88 -27.63
C ARG A 481 -18.39 -14.09 -29.15
N PRO A 482 -17.20 -13.82 -29.73
CA PRO A 482 -16.90 -14.25 -31.10
C PRO A 482 -17.19 -15.74 -31.30
N LYS A 483 -17.70 -16.09 -32.48
CA LYS A 483 -18.18 -17.46 -32.79
C LYS A 483 -17.12 -18.52 -32.51
N GLU A 484 -15.88 -18.31 -32.97
CA GLU A 484 -14.77 -19.25 -32.78
C GLU A 484 -14.47 -19.48 -31.29
N LEU A 485 -14.50 -18.41 -30.48
CA LEU A 485 -14.26 -18.50 -29.04
C LEU A 485 -15.38 -19.24 -28.31
N ALA A 486 -16.64 -18.96 -28.66
CA ALA A 486 -17.79 -19.65 -28.10
C ALA A 486 -17.76 -21.17 -28.43
N GLU A 487 -17.41 -21.51 -29.67
CA GLU A 487 -17.24 -22.90 -30.12
C GLU A 487 -16.09 -23.60 -29.38
N ALA A 488 -14.95 -22.93 -29.22
CA ALA A 488 -13.81 -23.46 -28.47
C ALA A 488 -14.19 -23.77 -27.01
N MET A 489 -14.86 -22.85 -26.33
CA MET A 489 -15.26 -23.02 -24.93
C MET A 489 -16.29 -24.15 -24.75
N ALA A 490 -17.23 -24.28 -25.70
CA ALA A 490 -18.21 -25.36 -25.69
C ALA A 490 -17.56 -26.72 -25.94
N GLU A 491 -16.63 -26.79 -26.88
CA GLU A 491 -15.90 -28.02 -27.19
C GLU A 491 -14.99 -28.45 -26.04
N PHE A 492 -14.36 -27.49 -25.36
CA PHE A 492 -13.60 -27.75 -24.14
C PHE A 492 -14.48 -28.33 -23.03
N ASN A 493 -15.68 -27.79 -22.80
CA ASN A 493 -16.59 -28.31 -21.78
C ASN A 493 -16.95 -29.78 -22.03
N LYS A 494 -17.14 -30.18 -23.29
CA LYS A 494 -17.37 -31.60 -23.64
C LYS A 494 -16.14 -32.45 -23.32
N ALA A 495 -14.95 -31.97 -23.68
CA ALA A 495 -13.70 -32.67 -23.39
C ALA A 495 -13.47 -32.82 -21.87
N ALA A 496 -13.74 -31.77 -21.09
CA ALA A 496 -13.61 -31.79 -19.63
C ALA A 496 -14.54 -32.82 -18.98
N ILE A 497 -15.78 -32.96 -19.47
CA ILE A 497 -16.74 -33.98 -19.00
C ILE A 497 -16.22 -35.39 -19.28
N GLU A 498 -15.66 -35.64 -20.47
CA GLU A 498 -15.13 -36.95 -20.86
C GLU A 498 -13.87 -37.35 -20.08
N ILE A 499 -13.01 -36.38 -19.77
CA ILE A 499 -11.81 -36.61 -18.94
C ILE A 499 -12.23 -36.92 -17.49
N GLY A 500 -13.24 -36.22 -17.00
CA GLY A 500 -13.76 -36.36 -15.65
C GLY A 500 -12.89 -35.66 -14.58
N PRO A 501 -13.19 -35.89 -13.29
CA PRO A 501 -12.56 -35.19 -12.17
C PRO A 501 -11.16 -35.71 -11.83
N ALA A 502 -10.80 -36.92 -12.28
CA ALA A 502 -9.50 -37.54 -12.04
C ALA A 502 -8.67 -37.50 -13.33
N VAL A 503 -7.91 -36.42 -13.51
CA VAL A 503 -7.17 -36.18 -14.74
C VAL A 503 -5.97 -37.11 -14.82
N THR A 504 -6.00 -38.01 -15.81
CA THR A 504 -4.88 -38.91 -16.13
C THR A 504 -4.52 -38.80 -17.62
N PRO A 505 -3.26 -39.04 -18.01
CA PRO A 505 -2.84 -38.98 -19.42
C PRO A 505 -3.71 -39.83 -20.35
N LEU A 506 -4.17 -41.00 -19.88
CA LEU A 506 -5.05 -41.89 -20.65
C LEU A 506 -6.41 -41.25 -20.93
N MET A 507 -7.02 -40.60 -19.94
CA MET A 507 -8.32 -39.94 -20.10
C MET A 507 -8.21 -38.72 -21.01
N VAL A 508 -7.14 -37.93 -20.87
CA VAL A 508 -6.89 -36.79 -21.76
C VAL A 508 -6.70 -37.25 -23.21
N ASN A 509 -5.99 -38.36 -23.43
CA ASN A 509 -5.80 -38.92 -24.78
C ASN A 509 -7.13 -39.29 -25.47
N ARG A 510 -8.17 -39.70 -24.72
CA ARG A 510 -9.50 -39.99 -25.30
C ARG A 510 -10.18 -38.74 -25.88
N SER A 511 -9.93 -37.57 -25.28
CA SER A 511 -10.48 -36.30 -25.72
C SER A 511 -9.47 -35.42 -26.49
N ARG A 512 -8.32 -35.97 -26.92
CA ARG A 512 -7.24 -35.25 -27.61
C ARG A 512 -7.75 -34.46 -28.82
N ALA A 513 -8.51 -35.09 -29.71
CA ALA A 513 -8.98 -34.44 -30.94
C ALA A 513 -9.82 -33.19 -30.65
N LYS A 514 -10.61 -33.20 -29.57
CA LYS A 514 -11.39 -32.04 -29.12
C LYS A 514 -10.49 -30.95 -28.60
N LEU A 515 -9.53 -31.29 -27.73
CA LEU A 515 -8.57 -30.33 -27.18
C LEU A 515 -7.69 -29.69 -28.27
N GLU A 516 -7.28 -30.45 -29.29
CA GLU A 516 -6.58 -29.92 -30.45
C GLU A 516 -7.46 -28.97 -31.27
N ASN A 517 -8.74 -29.30 -31.44
CA ASN A 517 -9.69 -28.39 -32.10
C ASN A 517 -9.91 -27.10 -31.30
N VAL A 518 -10.00 -27.20 -29.96
CA VAL A 518 -10.04 -26.04 -29.07
C VAL A 518 -8.85 -25.13 -29.29
N LEU A 519 -7.63 -25.67 -29.39
CA LEU A 519 -6.42 -24.87 -29.63
C LEU A 519 -6.33 -24.28 -31.04
N LYS A 520 -6.97 -24.91 -32.04
CA LYS A 520 -7.08 -24.32 -33.39
C LYS A 520 -7.98 -23.08 -33.38
N LEU A 521 -9.10 -23.15 -32.65
CA LEU A 521 -10.08 -22.07 -32.53
C LEU A 521 -9.63 -20.98 -31.54
N ALA A 522 -8.96 -21.35 -30.46
CA ALA A 522 -8.48 -20.45 -29.42
C ALA A 522 -7.06 -20.86 -28.96
N PRO A 523 -6.00 -20.40 -29.66
CA PRO A 523 -4.61 -20.75 -29.34
C PRO A 523 -4.15 -20.34 -27.93
N ASN A 524 -4.82 -19.34 -27.35
CA ASN A 524 -4.56 -18.82 -26.01
C ASN A 524 -5.26 -19.61 -24.88
N HIS A 525 -5.92 -20.74 -25.19
CA HIS A 525 -6.56 -21.59 -24.19
C HIS A 525 -5.53 -22.46 -23.43
N LEU A 526 -5.11 -21.99 -22.26
CA LEU A 526 -4.08 -22.63 -21.44
C LEU A 526 -4.50 -23.99 -20.87
N SER A 527 -5.74 -24.16 -20.41
CA SER A 527 -6.16 -25.48 -19.88
C SER A 527 -6.06 -26.58 -20.94
N ALA A 528 -6.51 -26.33 -22.17
CA ALA A 528 -6.40 -27.30 -23.26
C ALA A 528 -4.94 -27.61 -23.61
N LYS A 529 -4.11 -26.56 -23.71
CA LYS A 529 -2.66 -26.68 -23.95
C LYS A 529 -1.98 -27.57 -22.91
N TYR A 530 -2.23 -27.32 -21.64
CA TYR A 530 -1.58 -28.03 -20.55
C TYR A 530 -2.12 -29.45 -20.35
N LEU A 531 -3.40 -29.69 -20.59
CA LEU A 531 -3.94 -31.06 -20.65
C LEU A 531 -3.24 -31.88 -21.73
N LEU A 532 -3.07 -31.34 -22.95
CA LEU A 532 -2.35 -32.04 -24.01
C LEU A 532 -0.88 -32.29 -23.65
N GLN A 533 -0.20 -31.30 -23.03
CA GLN A 533 1.17 -31.50 -22.56
C GLN A 533 1.29 -32.59 -21.48
N LEU A 534 0.30 -32.71 -20.58
CA LEU A 534 0.22 -33.82 -19.62
C LEU A 534 0.09 -35.17 -20.32
N ALA A 535 -0.74 -35.25 -21.36
CA ALA A 535 -0.93 -36.46 -22.15
C ALA A 535 0.34 -36.88 -22.92
N ASP A 536 1.15 -35.90 -23.33
CA ASP A 536 2.40 -36.10 -24.08
C ASP A 536 3.63 -36.34 -23.19
N ASN A 537 3.49 -36.37 -21.86
CA ASN A 537 4.61 -36.35 -20.91
C ASN A 537 5.58 -35.16 -21.12
N ARG A 538 5.07 -34.04 -21.64
CA ARG A 538 5.82 -32.79 -21.86
C ARG A 538 5.50 -31.71 -20.82
N PHE A 539 4.67 -32.04 -19.83
CA PHE A 539 4.29 -31.10 -18.79
C PHE A 539 5.50 -30.76 -17.89
N PRO A 540 5.72 -29.50 -17.51
CA PRO A 540 6.83 -29.11 -16.64
C PRO A 540 6.81 -29.87 -15.31
N THR A 541 7.99 -30.30 -14.84
CA THR A 541 8.14 -31.00 -13.55
C THR A 541 8.78 -30.12 -12.46
N ARG A 542 9.06 -28.86 -12.79
CA ARG A 542 9.73 -27.89 -11.92
C ARG A 542 8.92 -26.60 -11.91
N LEU A 543 8.91 -25.94 -10.75
CA LEU A 543 8.30 -24.63 -10.58
C LEU A 543 9.09 -23.56 -11.33
N SER A 544 8.41 -22.48 -11.70
CA SER A 544 9.07 -21.25 -12.11
C SER A 544 9.97 -20.72 -10.99
N LEU A 545 10.99 -19.95 -11.38
CA LEU A 545 12.00 -19.45 -10.43
C LEU A 545 11.38 -18.59 -9.33
N LEU A 546 10.46 -17.69 -9.69
CA LEU A 546 9.82 -16.79 -8.75
C LEU A 546 8.93 -17.56 -7.77
N THR A 547 8.07 -18.44 -8.28
CA THR A 547 7.20 -19.27 -7.43
C THR A 547 8.01 -20.18 -6.52
N ALA A 548 9.12 -20.75 -7.00
CA ALA A 548 10.01 -21.56 -6.19
C ALA A 548 10.53 -20.78 -4.96
N VAL A 549 11.01 -19.55 -5.16
CA VAL A 549 11.48 -18.70 -4.06
C VAL A 549 10.34 -18.30 -3.13
N GLU A 550 9.20 -17.85 -3.67
CA GLU A 550 8.02 -17.49 -2.86
C GLU A 550 7.57 -18.67 -1.97
N ARG A 551 7.58 -19.90 -2.50
CA ARG A 551 7.20 -21.10 -1.75
C ARG A 551 8.24 -21.50 -0.71
N ILE A 552 9.54 -21.33 -0.99
CA ILE A 552 10.60 -21.55 0.02
C ILE A 552 10.40 -20.58 1.20
N PHE A 553 10.22 -19.28 0.92
CA PHE A 553 10.02 -18.27 1.95
C PHE A 553 8.71 -18.49 2.72
N SER A 554 7.60 -18.78 2.01
CA SER A 554 6.31 -19.09 2.64
C SER A 554 6.40 -20.32 3.55
N ALA A 555 7.09 -21.38 3.12
CA ALA A 555 7.29 -22.57 3.94
C ALA A 555 8.14 -22.30 5.20
N ALA A 556 9.14 -21.41 5.12
CA ALA A 556 10.04 -21.05 6.21
C ALA A 556 9.53 -19.88 7.08
N ARG A 557 8.47 -19.18 6.66
CA ARG A 557 7.92 -17.97 7.28
C ARG A 557 7.72 -18.07 8.80
N PRO A 558 7.20 -19.19 9.37
CA PRO A 558 7.05 -19.30 10.82
C PRO A 558 8.33 -19.10 11.62
N ILE A 559 9.49 -19.37 11.02
CA ILE A 559 10.82 -19.20 11.63
C ILE A 559 11.47 -17.90 11.17
N LEU A 560 11.29 -17.49 9.91
CA LEU A 560 11.85 -16.25 9.37
C LEU A 560 11.31 -14.98 10.04
N ILE A 561 10.24 -15.08 10.84
CA ILE A 561 9.72 -14.01 11.69
C ILE A 561 10.77 -13.45 12.67
N ILE A 562 11.91 -14.12 12.90
CA ILE A 562 13.04 -13.55 13.64
C ILE A 562 13.60 -12.27 13.01
N ARG A 563 13.27 -11.96 11.74
CA ARG A 563 13.57 -10.69 11.08
C ARG A 563 12.51 -9.61 11.33
N SER A 564 11.46 -9.90 12.09
CA SER A 564 10.48 -8.90 12.52
C SER A 564 10.97 -8.13 13.74
N ASN A 565 10.52 -6.87 13.87
CA ASN A 565 10.73 -6.03 15.05
C ASN A 565 9.63 -6.21 16.11
N GLU A 566 8.67 -7.11 15.88
CA GLU A 566 7.55 -7.35 16.80
C GLU A 566 7.98 -7.86 18.17
N ARG A 567 9.07 -8.65 18.22
CA ARG A 567 9.62 -9.19 19.46
C ARG A 567 11.13 -9.05 19.47
N GLN A 568 11.69 -8.81 20.64
CA GLN A 568 13.15 -8.78 20.83
C GLN A 568 13.75 -10.19 20.82
N VAL A 569 12.95 -11.18 21.21
CA VAL A 569 13.36 -12.57 21.39
C VAL A 569 12.21 -13.50 20.94
N TYR A 570 12.57 -14.62 20.34
CA TYR A 570 11.67 -15.66 19.84
C TYR A 570 12.01 -17.01 20.46
N HIS A 571 10.98 -17.85 20.54
CA HIS A 571 11.07 -19.26 20.90
C HIS A 571 10.06 -20.03 20.05
N PHE A 572 10.46 -21.19 19.55
CA PHE A 572 9.64 -21.99 18.65
C PHE A 572 9.54 -23.43 19.17
N SER A 573 8.34 -24.02 19.02
CA SER A 573 8.15 -25.42 19.39
C SER A 573 8.89 -26.37 18.43
N SER A 574 9.31 -27.54 18.90
CA SER A 574 9.87 -28.61 18.04
C SER A 574 8.89 -29.07 16.95
N GLN A 575 7.58 -28.85 17.14
CA GLN A 575 6.58 -29.12 16.10
C GLN A 575 6.66 -28.11 14.96
N THR A 576 6.96 -26.84 15.25
CA THR A 576 7.16 -25.78 14.26
C THR A 576 8.33 -26.12 13.34
N TYR A 577 9.49 -26.48 13.90
CA TYR A 577 10.66 -26.89 13.11
C TYR A 577 10.37 -28.10 12.23
N ARG A 578 9.78 -29.16 12.79
CA ARG A 578 9.39 -30.35 12.02
C ARG A 578 8.43 -30.02 10.86
N ARG A 579 7.44 -29.14 11.08
CA ARG A 579 6.50 -28.70 10.04
C ARG A 579 7.22 -27.93 8.94
N VAL A 580 8.05 -26.94 9.29
CA VAL A 580 8.81 -26.12 8.32
C VAL A 580 9.75 -26.99 7.49
N ILE A 581 10.55 -27.85 8.13
CA ILE A 581 11.49 -28.75 7.45
C ILE A 581 10.74 -29.73 6.54
N SER A 582 9.61 -30.29 7.00
CA SER A 582 8.76 -31.16 6.17
C SER A 582 8.22 -30.42 4.94
N ASN A 583 7.74 -29.18 5.09
CA ASN A 583 7.22 -28.38 3.99
C ASN A 583 8.32 -28.04 2.97
N LEU A 584 9.51 -27.66 3.44
CA LEU A 584 10.67 -27.41 2.57
C LEU A 584 11.08 -28.68 1.81
N LYS A 585 11.15 -29.84 2.46
CA LYS A 585 11.46 -31.13 1.80
C LYS A 585 10.46 -31.52 0.71
N ARG A 586 9.18 -31.18 0.86
CA ARG A 586 8.17 -31.44 -0.18
C ARG A 586 8.44 -30.66 -1.46
N LEU A 587 9.00 -29.45 -1.35
CA LEU A 587 9.31 -28.59 -2.50
C LEU A 587 10.54 -29.07 -3.26
N GLU A 588 11.49 -29.75 -2.61
CA GLU A 588 12.81 -30.11 -3.15
C GLU A 588 12.76 -30.72 -4.57
N ARG A 589 11.84 -31.67 -4.80
CA ARG A 589 11.71 -32.36 -6.10
C ARG A 589 11.19 -31.45 -7.23
N MET A 590 10.60 -30.33 -6.88
CA MET A 590 9.96 -29.38 -7.79
C MET A 590 10.81 -28.13 -8.00
N LEU A 591 11.93 -27.96 -7.29
CA LEU A 591 12.73 -26.76 -7.40
C LEU A 591 13.59 -26.73 -8.67
N PRO A 592 13.63 -25.60 -9.39
CA PRO A 592 14.61 -25.38 -10.45
C PRO A 592 16.01 -25.25 -9.85
N ARG A 593 17.05 -25.57 -10.63
CA ARG A 593 18.45 -25.61 -10.15
C ARG A 593 18.92 -24.25 -9.61
N GLU A 594 18.44 -23.19 -10.22
CA GLU A 594 18.74 -21.81 -9.88
C GLU A 594 18.27 -21.46 -8.46
N ALA A 595 17.17 -22.08 -7.98
CA ALA A 595 16.61 -21.84 -6.65
C ALA A 595 17.26 -22.67 -5.54
N GLU A 596 18.08 -23.68 -5.88
CA GLU A 596 18.71 -24.57 -4.89
C GLU A 596 19.56 -23.81 -3.88
N GLY A 597 20.26 -22.76 -4.30
CA GLY A 597 21.06 -21.92 -3.39
C GLY A 597 20.21 -21.26 -2.30
N VAL A 598 19.04 -20.72 -2.67
CA VAL A 598 18.09 -20.13 -1.71
C VAL A 598 17.50 -21.22 -0.81
N TYR A 599 17.18 -22.38 -1.36
CA TYR A 599 16.67 -23.52 -0.60
C TYR A 599 17.64 -24.00 0.49
N PHE A 600 18.88 -24.31 0.13
CA PHE A 600 19.87 -24.82 1.07
C PHE A 600 20.28 -23.79 2.11
N THR A 601 20.38 -22.50 1.74
CA THR A 601 20.64 -21.43 2.71
C THR A 601 19.46 -21.19 3.65
N THR A 602 18.22 -21.39 3.18
CA THR A 602 17.03 -21.35 4.05
C THR A 602 17.06 -22.50 5.06
N LEU A 603 17.35 -23.73 4.61
CA LEU A 603 17.49 -24.88 5.51
C LEU A 603 18.61 -24.67 6.54
N ALA A 604 19.76 -24.13 6.11
CA ALA A 604 20.88 -23.84 6.99
C ALA A 604 20.52 -22.78 8.06
N LEU A 605 19.76 -21.74 7.67
CA LEU A 605 19.25 -20.75 8.61
C LEU A 605 18.26 -21.37 9.60
N VAL A 606 17.28 -22.13 9.11
CA VAL A 606 16.31 -22.84 9.98
C VAL A 606 17.02 -23.74 10.99
N GLY A 607 18.03 -24.50 10.54
CA GLY A 607 18.84 -25.35 11.43
C GLY A 607 19.68 -24.55 12.43
N ALA A 608 20.24 -23.41 12.03
CA ALA A 608 20.98 -22.54 12.96
C ALA A 608 20.07 -21.91 14.02
N VAL A 609 18.83 -21.58 13.66
CA VAL A 609 17.81 -21.08 14.59
C VAL A 609 17.39 -22.20 15.53
N GLU A 610 17.13 -23.41 15.03
CA GLU A 610 16.79 -24.59 15.84
C GLU A 610 17.89 -24.93 16.85
N ASP A 611 19.16 -24.95 16.41
CA ASP A 611 20.31 -25.17 17.29
C ASP A 611 20.36 -24.10 18.38
N PHE A 612 20.25 -22.82 18.02
CA PHE A 612 20.27 -21.72 18.99
C PHE A 612 19.12 -21.82 20.01
N ASP A 613 17.90 -22.05 19.53
CA ASP A 613 16.68 -22.13 20.35
C ASP A 613 16.74 -23.34 21.30
N THR A 614 17.27 -24.46 20.84
CA THR A 614 17.41 -25.69 21.65
C THR A 614 18.32 -25.47 22.86
N PHE A 615 19.39 -24.68 22.72
CA PHE A 615 20.33 -24.44 23.82
C PHE A 615 19.91 -23.29 24.75
N TYR A 616 19.18 -22.30 24.25
CA TYR A 616 19.00 -21.04 24.97
C TYR A 616 17.56 -20.55 25.09
N GLU A 617 16.62 -21.11 24.31
CA GLU A 617 15.18 -20.78 24.28
C GLU A 617 14.87 -19.29 24.09
N ASN A 618 15.84 -18.53 23.56
CA ASN A 618 15.81 -17.08 23.52
C ASN A 618 16.49 -16.51 22.27
N VAL A 619 16.07 -16.99 21.09
CA VAL A 619 16.59 -16.55 19.78
C VAL A 619 16.38 -15.04 19.62
N PRO A 620 17.44 -14.22 19.47
CA PRO A 620 17.27 -12.78 19.29
C PRO A 620 16.65 -12.43 17.94
N SER A 621 15.93 -11.32 17.88
CA SER A 621 15.61 -10.69 16.60
C SER A 621 16.89 -10.26 15.88
N ILE A 622 16.93 -10.54 14.59
CA ILE A 622 18.02 -10.15 13.68
C ILE A 622 17.63 -8.96 12.79
N ALA A 623 16.50 -8.33 13.09
CA ALA A 623 15.93 -7.24 12.32
C ALA A 623 16.71 -5.93 12.46
N ASP A 624 17.19 -5.62 13.67
CA ASP A 624 17.86 -4.37 14.01
C ASP A 624 19.22 -4.62 14.68
N SER A 625 20.19 -3.77 14.34
CA SER A 625 21.54 -3.81 14.90
C SER A 625 21.56 -3.47 16.39
N ASN A 626 20.63 -2.63 16.86
CA ASN A 626 20.58 -2.27 18.28
C ASN A 626 20.15 -3.44 19.14
N THR A 627 19.15 -4.22 18.70
CA THR A 627 18.72 -5.45 19.38
C THR A 627 19.86 -6.45 19.50
N LEU A 628 20.59 -6.69 18.41
CA LEU A 628 21.75 -7.58 18.43
C LEU A 628 22.87 -7.06 19.33
N THR A 629 23.15 -5.76 19.30
CA THR A 629 24.18 -5.14 20.15
C THR A 629 23.82 -5.28 21.63
N ALA A 630 22.58 -4.98 22.00
CA ALA A 630 22.09 -5.14 23.36
C ALA A 630 22.13 -6.61 23.81
N TYR A 631 21.81 -7.55 22.91
CA TYR A 631 21.89 -8.98 23.18
C TYR A 631 23.34 -9.43 23.44
N VAL A 632 24.28 -9.02 22.58
CA VAL A 632 25.72 -9.31 22.76
C VAL A 632 26.25 -8.72 24.05
N GLN A 633 25.90 -7.48 24.39
CA GLN A 633 26.29 -6.86 25.66
C GLN A 633 25.74 -7.61 26.86
N ARG A 634 24.48 -8.07 26.80
CA ARG A 634 23.85 -8.82 27.88
C ARG A 634 24.52 -10.18 28.12
N TYR A 635 24.99 -10.84 27.07
CA TYR A 635 25.56 -12.19 27.12
C TYR A 635 27.06 -12.24 26.78
N HIS A 636 27.79 -11.14 26.98
CA HIS A 636 29.20 -10.99 26.61
C HIS A 636 30.14 -12.03 27.24
N SER A 637 29.74 -12.62 28.37
CA SER A 637 30.51 -13.65 29.08
C SER A 637 30.33 -15.06 28.51
N ASP A 638 29.29 -15.33 27.72
CA ASP A 638 28.90 -16.65 27.21
C ASP A 638 29.42 -16.88 25.78
N ALA A 639 30.64 -17.40 25.67
CA ALA A 639 31.31 -17.63 24.38
C ALA A 639 30.55 -18.61 23.47
N GLY A 640 29.90 -19.63 24.05
CA GLY A 640 29.12 -20.62 23.29
C GLY A 640 27.89 -19.99 22.64
N ARG A 641 27.21 -19.08 23.36
CA ARG A 641 26.05 -18.34 22.84
C ARG A 641 26.46 -17.37 21.75
N LEU A 642 27.54 -16.62 21.95
CA LEU A 642 28.05 -15.68 20.94
C LEU A 642 28.49 -16.38 19.65
N SER A 643 29.14 -17.54 19.75
CA SER A 643 29.53 -18.33 18.57
C SER A 643 28.31 -18.84 17.78
N ARG A 644 27.26 -19.31 18.47
CA ARG A 644 26.01 -19.72 17.80
C ARG A 644 25.26 -18.54 17.21
N LEU A 645 25.27 -17.38 17.88
CA LEU A 645 24.70 -16.15 17.34
C LEU A 645 25.42 -15.72 16.06
N GLU A 646 26.75 -15.80 16.03
CA GLU A 646 27.54 -15.52 14.85
C GLU A 646 27.18 -16.46 13.68
N ASN A 647 27.03 -17.76 13.95
CA ASN A 647 26.59 -18.71 12.93
C ASN A 647 25.18 -18.39 12.41
N LEU A 648 24.22 -18.07 13.29
CA LEU A 648 22.86 -17.67 12.92
C LEU A 648 22.88 -16.45 11.99
N VAL A 649 23.59 -15.38 12.38
CA VAL A 649 23.74 -14.16 11.57
C VAL A 649 24.43 -14.47 10.23
N LYS A 650 25.44 -15.34 10.23
CA LYS A 650 26.12 -15.77 9.00
C LYS A 650 25.16 -16.50 8.04
N GLN A 651 24.33 -17.42 8.53
CA GLN A 651 23.37 -18.13 7.67
C GLN A 651 22.31 -17.18 7.11
N PHE A 652 21.86 -16.22 7.91
CA PHE A 652 20.95 -15.18 7.44
C PHE A 652 21.57 -14.32 6.31
N MET A 653 22.84 -13.95 6.44
CA MET A 653 23.55 -13.22 5.40
C MET A 653 23.70 -14.05 4.12
N ASN A 654 23.94 -15.36 4.25
CA ASN A 654 24.00 -16.26 3.10
C ASN A 654 22.66 -16.32 2.37
N LEU A 655 21.54 -16.46 3.10
CA LEU A 655 20.20 -16.46 2.51
C LEU A 655 19.88 -15.11 1.84
N SER A 656 20.21 -13.99 2.49
CA SER A 656 19.99 -12.65 1.91
C SER A 656 20.77 -12.48 0.60
N LYS A 657 22.06 -12.85 0.58
CA LYS A 657 22.89 -12.80 -0.63
C LYS A 657 22.39 -13.73 -1.72
N ALA A 658 21.98 -14.95 -1.37
CA ALA A 658 21.44 -15.91 -2.33
C ALA A 658 20.15 -15.37 -2.98
N THR A 659 19.29 -14.73 -2.19
CA THR A 659 18.04 -14.14 -2.67
C THR A 659 18.30 -12.92 -3.56
N GLU A 660 19.18 -12.00 -3.15
CA GLU A 660 19.54 -10.79 -3.91
C GLU A 660 20.27 -11.12 -5.23
N LYS A 661 21.05 -12.22 -5.26
CA LYS A 661 21.69 -12.69 -6.49
C LYS A 661 20.65 -13.17 -7.52
N LEU A 662 19.54 -13.68 -7.05
CA LEU A 662 18.52 -14.34 -7.88
C LEU A 662 17.41 -13.37 -8.31
N ILE A 663 17.01 -12.46 -7.42
CA ILE A 663 15.92 -11.51 -7.63
C ILE A 663 16.50 -10.10 -7.62
N THR A 664 16.50 -9.45 -8.79
CA THR A 664 17.00 -8.08 -8.99
C THR A 664 16.01 -7.02 -8.51
N ASP A 665 14.72 -7.34 -8.49
CA ASP A 665 13.67 -6.46 -7.99
C ASP A 665 13.76 -6.31 -6.46
N THR A 666 14.25 -5.14 -6.04
CA THR A 666 14.48 -4.85 -4.62
C THR A 666 13.19 -4.78 -3.81
N ASP A 667 12.08 -4.38 -4.42
CA ASP A 667 10.79 -4.29 -3.73
C ASP A 667 10.16 -5.66 -3.56
N LEU A 668 10.37 -6.56 -4.53
CA LEU A 668 10.00 -7.96 -4.39
C LEU A 668 10.80 -8.66 -3.29
N VAL A 669 12.11 -8.43 -3.21
CA VAL A 669 12.94 -8.97 -2.12
C VAL A 669 12.46 -8.45 -0.77
N LYS A 670 12.16 -7.15 -0.64
CA LYS A 670 11.59 -6.60 0.60
C LYS A 670 10.26 -7.26 0.95
N LYS A 671 9.42 -7.54 -0.04
CA LYS A 671 8.12 -8.19 0.15
C LYS A 671 8.27 -9.63 0.64
N LEU A 672 9.27 -10.38 0.18
CA LEU A 672 9.54 -11.75 0.66
C LEU A 672 9.96 -11.79 2.14
N TRP A 673 10.67 -10.75 2.58
CA TRP A 673 11.14 -10.63 3.97
C TRP A 673 10.12 -9.98 4.92
N ARG A 674 9.04 -9.40 4.40
CA ARG A 674 7.90 -8.94 5.17
C ARG A 674 6.92 -10.10 5.37
#